data_AF-A0A927SC63-F1
#
_entry.id   AF-A0A927SC63-F1
#
_cell.length_a   1.000
_cell.length_b   1.000
_cell.length_c   1.000
_cell.angle_alpha   90.00
_cell.angle_beta   90.00
_cell.angle_gamma   90.00
#
_symmetry.space_group_name_H-M   'P 1'
#
loop_
_entity.id
_entity.type
_entity.pdbx_description
1 polymer ?
#
loop_
_entity_poly.entity_id
_entity_poly.type
_entity_poly.pdbx_seq_one_letter_code
_entity_poly.pdbx_strand_id
1 'polypeptide(L)'
;MSMPADFGSMVFSDSVMQERLPHDTYRALKRILSEGSSLNRDIADIIANAMKDWALEKGATHFTHWFQPMTGVTAEKHDSFIRPVNDKVIMEFSGKELIKGESDASSFPSGGLRATFEARGYTAWDPTSYAFIKDKTLCIPTAFCSYTGEALDKKTPLLRSMELISRQAARIVRLFGKDCERVTPTVGAEQEYFLIDREMYEKRPDLIYTGRTLIGRQPSKGQELDDHFFGALKTRVAAFMRELDEELWKLGIPAKTRHNEVAPGQHELAPVFETVNVAVDHNQLTMEIMKKVATRHGMVCLLHEKPFEGVNGSGKHNNWSLVTDSGTNLLDPGDNPMDNLQFLLVLCAVVRAVDMHQDLLRIAVSSAGNDHRLGGFEAPPSIMSMYLGDELEGVLSSIQSGEAYDKIEKSYINSGVHSLSRVRRDTTDRNRTSPIAFTGNKFEFRSVGSSFSISDANVTINTIVADQLEQFADQLEMAEKGDFKNTVMRLIREIIIRHGRIIFNGNNYSPEWPEEARRRGLVILPSSVEALNEFTSEKNIDLFTRHAIFSESEMHSRREVMLENYAKVVNIEALTMLDMVKRNVLPVVISESKSLSESAKIKREIGIPADVEIRLATELSKKAEDILLKCDRLLASQKHASQMGFSAESAREYRYEVLNDMRLLRNTVDETEALVDEGKWPYPSYGQLLFSVL
;
A
#
# COMPACT_ATOMS: atom_id res chain seq x y z
N MET A 1 -21.98 24.54 4.95
CA MET A 1 -22.72 23.39 5.53
C MET A 1 -21.95 22.89 6.75
N SER A 2 -22.61 22.19 7.68
CA SER A 2 -21.93 21.60 8.85
C SER A 2 -21.40 20.21 8.49
N MET A 3 -20.13 19.92 8.79
CA MET A 3 -19.47 18.63 8.51
C MET A 3 -20.32 17.37 8.83
N PRO A 4 -21.05 17.28 9.97
CA PRO A 4 -21.91 16.13 10.25
C PRO A 4 -23.06 15.92 9.26
N ALA A 5 -23.53 16.96 8.58
CA ALA A 5 -24.63 16.87 7.61
C ALA A 5 -24.17 16.46 6.22
N ASP A 6 -22.90 16.71 5.88
CA ASP A 6 -22.33 16.40 4.56
C ASP A 6 -21.63 15.03 4.53
N PHE A 7 -21.31 14.45 5.69
CA PHE A 7 -20.66 13.15 5.80
C PHE A 7 -21.52 12.03 5.18
N GLY A 8 -20.95 11.26 4.26
CA GLY A 8 -21.64 10.21 3.51
C GLY A 8 -22.76 10.71 2.61
N SER A 9 -22.84 12.02 2.32
CA SER A 9 -23.92 12.60 1.52
C SER A 9 -23.99 12.10 0.06
N MET A 10 -22.91 11.50 -0.43
CA MET A 10 -22.79 10.86 -1.74
C MET A 10 -22.72 9.32 -1.66
N VAL A 11 -23.16 8.73 -0.55
CA VAL A 11 -23.17 7.28 -0.33
C VAL A 11 -24.60 6.79 -0.11
N PHE A 12 -24.96 5.69 -0.77
CA PHE A 12 -26.21 4.97 -0.54
C PHE A 12 -26.07 4.12 0.73
N SER A 13 -25.89 4.81 1.85
CA SER A 13 -25.56 4.24 3.15
C SER A 13 -26.71 3.48 3.78
N ASP A 14 -26.44 2.83 4.91
CA ASP A 14 -27.47 2.12 5.67
C ASP A 14 -28.67 2.97 6.07
N SER A 15 -28.42 4.23 6.47
CA SER A 15 -29.50 5.17 6.83
C SER A 15 -30.36 5.54 5.62
N VAL A 16 -29.73 5.75 4.46
CA VAL A 16 -30.43 6.04 3.20
C VAL A 16 -31.24 4.81 2.75
N MET A 17 -30.67 3.61 2.88
CA MET A 17 -31.38 2.36 2.60
C MET A 17 -32.58 2.17 3.53
N GLN A 18 -32.44 2.44 4.83
CA GLN A 18 -33.52 2.34 5.80
C GLN A 18 -34.66 3.34 5.52
N GLU A 19 -34.33 4.55 5.04
CA GLU A 19 -35.31 5.58 4.68
C GLU A 19 -36.06 5.25 3.39
N ARG A 20 -35.35 4.73 2.38
CA ARG A 20 -35.89 4.58 1.01
C ARG A 20 -36.45 3.21 0.68
N LEU A 21 -35.93 2.15 1.30
CA LEU A 21 -36.40 0.79 1.01
C LEU A 21 -37.66 0.47 1.81
N PRO A 22 -38.60 -0.30 1.25
CA PRO A 22 -39.69 -0.87 2.03
C PRO A 22 -39.15 -1.64 3.24
N HIS A 23 -39.83 -1.52 4.38
CA HIS A 23 -39.36 -2.07 5.66
C HIS A 23 -39.04 -3.58 5.60
N ASP A 24 -39.82 -4.35 4.85
CA ASP A 24 -39.58 -5.79 4.69
C ASP A 24 -38.38 -6.08 3.76
N THR A 25 -38.18 -5.28 2.72
CA THR A 25 -37.01 -5.35 1.84
C THR A 25 -35.73 -5.02 2.60
N TYR A 26 -35.73 -3.97 3.42
CA TYR A 26 -34.59 -3.59 4.26
C TYR A 26 -34.23 -4.69 5.27
N ARG A 27 -35.23 -5.23 5.99
CA ARG A 27 -35.00 -6.35 6.92
C ARG A 27 -34.49 -7.60 6.20
N ALA A 28 -35.01 -7.91 5.02
CA ALA A 28 -34.53 -9.02 4.21
C ALA A 28 -33.07 -8.82 3.78
N LEU A 29 -32.70 -7.62 3.32
CA LEU A 29 -31.31 -7.28 2.97
C LEU A 29 -30.37 -7.44 4.16
N LYS A 30 -30.73 -6.93 5.35
CA LYS A 30 -29.94 -7.09 6.57
C LYS A 30 -29.74 -8.55 6.95
N ARG A 31 -30.79 -9.36 6.84
CA ARG A 31 -30.72 -10.81 7.10
C ARG A 31 -29.82 -11.51 6.09
N ILE A 32 -29.92 -11.17 4.81
CA ILE A 32 -29.07 -11.72 3.75
C ILE A 32 -27.59 -11.39 4.01
N LEU A 33 -27.29 -10.15 4.42
CA LEU A 33 -25.95 -9.72 4.79
C LEU A 33 -25.40 -10.42 6.04
N SER A 34 -26.24 -10.76 7.02
CA SER A 34 -25.82 -11.51 8.21
C SER A 34 -25.63 -13.00 7.93
N GLU A 35 -26.49 -13.59 7.11
CA GLU A 35 -26.48 -15.03 6.79
C GLU A 35 -25.53 -15.40 5.63
N GLY A 36 -25.08 -14.42 4.85
CA GLY A 36 -24.27 -14.67 3.64
C GLY A 36 -25.05 -15.34 2.51
N SER A 37 -26.38 -15.19 2.48
CA SER A 37 -27.23 -15.81 1.46
C SER A 37 -27.26 -14.99 0.16
N SER A 38 -27.79 -15.57 -0.93
CA SER A 38 -27.89 -14.87 -2.22
C SER A 38 -29.07 -13.91 -2.27
N LEU A 39 -28.88 -12.77 -2.95
CA LEU A 39 -29.94 -11.78 -3.14
C LEU A 39 -30.98 -12.30 -4.15
N ASN A 40 -32.25 -12.43 -3.73
CA ASN A 40 -33.33 -12.74 -4.66
C ASN A 40 -33.57 -11.56 -5.62
N ARG A 41 -33.91 -11.88 -6.87
CA ARG A 41 -34.17 -10.92 -7.94
C ARG A 41 -35.25 -9.90 -7.56
N ASP A 42 -36.33 -10.32 -6.92
CA ASP A 42 -37.42 -9.42 -6.53
C ASP A 42 -36.94 -8.33 -5.55
N ILE A 43 -36.08 -8.70 -4.60
CA ILE A 43 -35.47 -7.77 -3.65
C ILE A 43 -34.48 -6.85 -4.38
N ALA A 44 -33.69 -7.41 -5.30
CA ALA A 44 -32.71 -6.65 -6.08
C ALA A 44 -33.35 -5.61 -6.99
N ASP A 45 -34.49 -5.92 -7.63
CA ASP A 45 -35.21 -4.97 -8.49
C ASP A 45 -35.76 -3.78 -7.66
N ILE A 46 -36.19 -4.02 -6.42
CA ILE A 46 -36.61 -2.94 -5.50
C ILE A 46 -35.41 -2.07 -5.10
N ILE A 47 -34.29 -2.70 -4.74
CA ILE A 47 -33.07 -1.98 -4.35
C ILE A 47 -32.52 -1.16 -5.53
N ALA A 48 -32.45 -1.75 -6.73
CA ALA A 48 -31.96 -1.07 -7.92
C ALA A 48 -32.78 0.17 -8.25
N ASN A 49 -34.11 0.07 -8.20
CA ASN A 49 -34.98 1.24 -8.42
C ASN A 49 -34.76 2.33 -7.36
N ALA A 50 -34.71 1.98 -6.07
CA ALA A 50 -34.47 2.95 -5.01
C ALA A 50 -33.08 3.61 -5.12
N MET A 51 -32.06 2.84 -5.48
CA MET A 51 -30.68 3.31 -5.69
C MET A 51 -30.59 4.24 -6.90
N LYS A 52 -31.27 3.92 -8.00
CA LYS A 52 -31.37 4.76 -9.19
C LYS A 52 -32.05 6.09 -8.88
N ASP A 53 -33.22 6.06 -8.23
CA ASP A 53 -33.96 7.29 -7.93
C ASP A 53 -33.14 8.21 -7.01
N TRP A 54 -32.49 7.65 -5.97
CA TRP A 54 -31.53 8.38 -5.15
C TRP A 54 -30.38 8.97 -5.97
N ALA A 55 -29.82 8.19 -6.91
CA ALA A 55 -28.71 8.64 -7.73
C ALA A 55 -29.12 9.78 -8.68
N LEU A 56 -30.31 9.70 -9.29
CA LEU A 56 -30.87 10.74 -10.16
C LEU A 56 -31.13 12.04 -9.38
N GLU A 57 -31.65 11.96 -8.15
CA GLU A 57 -31.84 13.12 -7.27
C GLU A 57 -30.51 13.83 -6.94
N LYS A 58 -29.41 13.07 -6.86
CA LYS A 58 -28.05 13.58 -6.67
C LYS A 58 -27.40 14.02 -7.99
N GLY A 59 -28.12 13.95 -9.10
CA GLY A 59 -27.68 14.41 -10.42
C GLY A 59 -26.83 13.40 -11.19
N ALA A 60 -26.83 12.12 -10.79
CA ALA A 60 -26.17 11.08 -11.54
C ALA A 60 -26.86 10.83 -12.88
N THR A 61 -26.10 10.49 -13.91
CA THR A 61 -26.60 10.24 -15.27
C THR A 61 -26.24 8.85 -15.78
N HIS A 62 -25.24 8.24 -15.17
CA HIS A 62 -24.69 6.93 -15.50
C HIS A 62 -24.57 6.09 -14.24
N PHE A 63 -24.39 4.79 -14.43
CA PHE A 63 -23.93 3.86 -13.41
C PHE A 63 -22.73 3.06 -13.93
N THR A 64 -21.95 2.50 -13.00
CA THR A 64 -20.83 1.62 -13.31
C THR A 64 -20.69 0.55 -12.25
N HIS A 65 -20.31 -0.65 -12.67
CA HIS A 65 -19.69 -1.62 -11.78
C HIS A 65 -18.26 -1.16 -11.53
N TRP A 66 -17.95 -0.85 -10.28
CA TRP A 66 -16.64 -0.36 -9.83
C TRP A 66 -15.88 -1.52 -9.21
N PHE A 67 -14.72 -1.87 -9.76
CA PHE A 67 -13.94 -3.03 -9.33
C PHE A 67 -12.44 -2.76 -9.39
N GLN A 68 -11.67 -3.64 -8.74
CA GLN A 68 -10.21 -3.52 -8.58
C GLN A 68 -9.50 -4.69 -9.27
N PRO A 69 -9.19 -4.60 -10.58
CA PRO A 69 -8.44 -5.62 -11.29
C PRO A 69 -6.97 -5.68 -10.82
N MET A 70 -6.22 -6.65 -11.35
CA MET A 70 -4.80 -6.85 -11.02
C MET A 70 -3.85 -5.77 -11.59
N THR A 71 -4.36 -4.65 -12.11
CA THR A 71 -3.56 -3.52 -12.59
C THR A 71 -3.10 -2.57 -11.47
N GLY A 72 -3.65 -2.71 -10.25
CA GLY A 72 -3.32 -1.85 -9.11
C GLY A 72 -4.13 -0.54 -9.04
N VAL A 73 -5.02 -0.28 -10.00
CA VAL A 73 -5.98 0.83 -10.00
C VAL A 73 -7.40 0.30 -10.18
N THR A 74 -8.40 1.14 -9.93
CA THR A 74 -9.82 0.79 -10.13
C THR A 74 -10.21 0.87 -11.59
N ALA A 75 -11.21 0.08 -12.00
CA ALA A 75 -11.76 0.06 -13.34
C ALA A 75 -13.28 0.34 -13.32
N GLU A 76 -13.74 1.02 -14.38
CA GLU A 76 -15.12 1.47 -14.53
C GLU A 76 -15.55 1.39 -16.00
N LYS A 77 -16.81 1.05 -16.22
CA LYS A 77 -17.50 1.16 -17.49
C LYS A 77 -18.83 1.88 -17.24
N HIS A 78 -18.98 3.06 -17.83
CA HIS A 78 -20.13 3.92 -17.57
C HIS A 78 -21.26 3.61 -18.54
N ASP A 79 -22.35 3.05 -18.03
CA ASP A 79 -23.57 2.79 -18.76
C ASP A 79 -24.62 3.86 -18.34
N SER A 80 -25.34 4.43 -19.32
CA SER A 80 -26.38 5.43 -19.02
C SER A 80 -27.64 4.74 -18.51
N PHE A 81 -28.38 5.39 -17.62
CA PHE A 81 -29.72 4.95 -17.21
C PHE A 81 -30.76 5.02 -18.35
N ILE A 82 -30.43 5.65 -19.47
CA ILE A 82 -31.36 5.84 -20.60
C ILE A 82 -31.68 4.51 -21.28
N ARG A 83 -32.98 4.22 -21.38
CA ARG A 83 -33.52 3.21 -22.30
C ARG A 83 -34.53 3.85 -23.26
N PRO A 84 -34.27 3.83 -24.57
CA PRO A 84 -35.25 4.26 -25.57
C PRO A 84 -36.46 3.32 -25.59
N VAL A 85 -37.67 3.90 -25.50
CA VAL A 85 -38.95 3.20 -25.64
C VAL A 85 -39.82 4.00 -26.60
N ASN A 86 -39.95 3.51 -27.85
CA ASN A 86 -40.55 4.24 -28.97
C ASN A 86 -39.87 5.62 -29.16
N ASP A 87 -40.63 6.72 -29.29
CA ASP A 87 -40.11 8.09 -29.44
C ASP A 87 -39.77 8.77 -28.10
N LYS A 88 -39.71 8.04 -26.98
CA LYS A 88 -39.42 8.57 -25.64
C LYS A 88 -38.24 7.86 -24.99
N VAL A 89 -37.63 8.53 -24.02
CA VAL A 89 -36.59 7.96 -23.16
C VAL A 89 -37.15 7.78 -21.76
N ILE A 90 -36.86 6.62 -21.15
CA ILE A 90 -37.09 6.37 -19.73
C ILE A 90 -35.75 6.11 -19.02
N MET A 91 -35.73 6.35 -17.71
CA MET A 91 -34.58 6.05 -16.85
C MET A 91 -34.79 4.72 -16.15
N GLU A 92 -33.99 3.72 -16.50
CA GLU A 92 -34.09 2.36 -15.98
C GLU A 92 -32.76 1.89 -15.38
N PHE A 93 -32.87 1.12 -14.30
CA PHE A 93 -31.78 0.37 -13.70
C PHE A 93 -32.39 -0.85 -13.02
N SER A 94 -32.11 -2.02 -13.55
CA SER A 94 -32.74 -3.27 -13.09
C SER A 94 -31.92 -3.98 -12.02
N GLY A 95 -32.56 -4.82 -11.20
CA GLY A 95 -31.90 -5.70 -10.25
C GLY A 95 -30.96 -6.70 -10.92
N LYS A 96 -31.22 -7.05 -12.19
CA LYS A 96 -30.30 -7.84 -13.02
C LYS A 96 -28.96 -7.11 -13.22
N GLU A 97 -29.02 -5.83 -13.57
CA GLU A 97 -27.84 -4.99 -13.78
C GLU A 97 -27.16 -4.62 -12.45
N LEU A 98 -27.91 -4.57 -11.35
CA LEU A 98 -27.33 -4.41 -10.01
C LEU A 98 -26.53 -5.64 -9.59
N ILE A 99 -27.15 -6.83 -9.61
CA ILE A 99 -26.50 -8.06 -9.12
C ILE A 99 -25.29 -8.41 -9.98
N LYS A 100 -25.40 -8.26 -11.31
CA LYS A 100 -24.42 -8.76 -12.25
C LYS A 100 -24.20 -7.81 -13.43
N GLY A 101 -22.94 -7.46 -13.68
CA GLY A 101 -22.49 -6.82 -14.90
C GLY A 101 -21.74 -7.78 -15.84
N GLU A 102 -21.58 -7.36 -17.09
CA GLU A 102 -20.69 -7.98 -18.07
C GLU A 102 -19.64 -6.94 -18.46
N SER A 103 -18.37 -7.32 -18.36
CA SER A 103 -17.23 -6.47 -18.72
C SER A 103 -16.23 -7.22 -19.59
N ASP A 104 -15.35 -6.50 -20.28
CA ASP A 104 -14.29 -7.10 -21.07
C ASP A 104 -13.09 -7.46 -20.17
N ALA A 105 -12.88 -8.76 -19.95
CA ALA A 105 -11.76 -9.32 -19.20
C ALA A 105 -10.49 -9.57 -20.04
N SER A 106 -10.52 -9.40 -21.38
CA SER A 106 -9.36 -9.68 -22.25
C SER A 106 -8.23 -8.66 -22.11
N SER A 107 -8.58 -7.41 -21.78
CA SER A 107 -7.62 -6.31 -21.68
C SER A 107 -6.98 -6.17 -20.29
N PHE A 108 -7.43 -6.95 -19.30
CA PHE A 108 -6.83 -6.94 -17.96
C PHE A 108 -5.72 -8.00 -17.86
N PRO A 109 -4.66 -7.73 -17.08
CA PRO A 109 -3.63 -8.73 -16.81
C PRO A 109 -4.26 -10.01 -16.26
N SER A 110 -3.99 -11.15 -16.91
CA SER A 110 -4.59 -12.44 -16.56
C SER A 110 -3.56 -13.56 -16.40
N GLY A 111 -2.27 -13.29 -16.64
CA GLY A 111 -1.17 -14.25 -16.46
C GLY A 111 -1.39 -15.58 -17.16
N GLY A 112 -2.04 -15.56 -18.34
CA GLY A 112 -2.32 -16.76 -19.11
C GLY A 112 -3.54 -17.56 -18.66
N LEU A 113 -4.29 -17.13 -17.61
CA LEU A 113 -5.59 -17.74 -17.25
C LEU A 113 -6.63 -17.63 -18.35
N ARG A 114 -6.34 -16.83 -19.39
CA ARG A 114 -7.27 -16.59 -20.47
C ARG A 114 -6.59 -16.54 -21.82
N ALA A 115 -7.22 -17.16 -22.81
CA ALA A 115 -6.85 -16.98 -24.20
C ALA A 115 -7.17 -15.56 -24.67
N THR A 116 -6.30 -14.97 -25.49
CA THR A 116 -6.41 -13.58 -25.97
C THR A 116 -7.64 -13.29 -26.83
N PHE A 117 -8.30 -14.33 -27.37
CA PHE A 117 -9.53 -14.19 -28.15
C PHE A 117 -10.83 -14.29 -27.32
N GLU A 118 -10.73 -14.58 -26.01
CA GLU A 118 -11.88 -14.68 -25.12
C GLU A 118 -12.00 -13.40 -24.28
N ALA A 119 -13.16 -12.72 -24.34
CA ALA A 119 -13.34 -11.36 -23.76
C ALA A 119 -14.35 -11.27 -22.60
N ARG A 120 -15.33 -12.16 -22.48
CA ARG A 120 -16.37 -12.10 -21.42
C ARG A 120 -15.88 -12.27 -19.97
N GLY A 121 -15.97 -11.24 -19.13
CA GLY A 121 -15.85 -11.33 -17.67
C GLY A 121 -17.16 -10.94 -16.98
N TYR A 122 -17.31 -11.29 -15.71
CA TYR A 122 -18.50 -10.96 -14.93
C TYR A 122 -18.14 -10.15 -13.69
N THR A 123 -18.95 -9.13 -13.42
CA THR A 123 -18.92 -8.41 -12.14
C THR A 123 -20.10 -8.83 -11.29
N ALA A 124 -19.89 -8.95 -9.99
CA ALA A 124 -20.92 -9.26 -9.01
C ALA A 124 -20.93 -8.20 -7.90
N TRP A 125 -22.08 -7.62 -7.61
CA TRP A 125 -22.20 -6.60 -6.55
C TRP A 125 -21.81 -7.17 -5.18
N ASP A 126 -20.96 -6.45 -4.47
CA ASP A 126 -20.65 -6.67 -3.07
C ASP A 126 -21.54 -5.77 -2.20
N PRO A 127 -22.62 -6.30 -1.59
CA PRO A 127 -23.53 -5.51 -0.78
C PRO A 127 -22.97 -5.14 0.60
N THR A 128 -21.77 -5.62 0.96
CA THR A 128 -21.07 -5.24 2.20
C THR A 128 -20.29 -3.93 2.06
N SER A 129 -20.15 -3.42 0.84
CA SER A 129 -19.60 -2.10 0.53
C SER A 129 -20.68 -1.24 -0.14
N TYR A 130 -20.90 -0.03 0.37
CA TYR A 130 -22.02 0.80 -0.08
C TYR A 130 -21.76 1.39 -1.46
N ALA A 131 -22.80 1.44 -2.30
CA ALA A 131 -22.75 2.19 -3.54
C ALA A 131 -22.60 3.69 -3.26
N PHE A 132 -21.88 4.39 -4.14
CA PHE A 132 -21.57 5.81 -3.96
C PHE A 132 -21.67 6.55 -5.29
N ILE A 133 -21.71 7.88 -5.25
CA ILE A 133 -21.71 8.72 -6.44
C ILE A 133 -20.39 9.45 -6.55
N LYS A 134 -19.75 9.29 -7.70
CA LYS A 134 -18.52 9.99 -8.07
C LYS A 134 -18.69 10.55 -9.48
N ASP A 135 -18.36 11.83 -9.68
CA ASP A 135 -18.43 12.50 -10.98
C ASP A 135 -19.78 12.35 -11.72
N LYS A 136 -20.90 12.39 -10.98
CA LYS A 136 -22.26 12.16 -11.51
C LYS A 136 -22.50 10.76 -12.09
N THR A 137 -21.77 9.77 -11.60
CA THR A 137 -21.95 8.35 -11.91
C THR A 137 -22.19 7.58 -10.61
N LEU A 138 -23.21 6.72 -10.61
CA LEU A 138 -23.46 5.75 -9.54
C LEU A 138 -22.44 4.60 -9.64
N CYS A 139 -21.52 4.51 -8.69
CA CYS A 139 -20.51 3.47 -8.61
C CYS A 139 -20.98 2.35 -7.67
N ILE A 140 -20.99 1.12 -8.19
CA ILE A 140 -21.44 -0.09 -7.47
C ILE A 140 -20.20 -0.95 -7.20
N PRO A 141 -19.74 -1.06 -5.94
CA PRO A 141 -18.59 -1.89 -5.59
C PRO A 141 -18.81 -3.36 -5.94
N THR A 142 -17.92 -3.95 -6.73
CA THR A 142 -18.13 -5.29 -7.29
C THR A 142 -16.86 -6.15 -7.23
N ALA A 143 -17.08 -7.45 -7.09
CA ALA A 143 -16.08 -8.48 -7.37
C ALA A 143 -16.05 -8.80 -8.87
N PHE A 144 -14.88 -9.13 -9.42
CA PHE A 144 -14.70 -9.39 -10.84
C PHE A 144 -14.01 -10.74 -11.09
N CYS A 145 -14.67 -11.58 -11.89
CA CYS A 145 -14.22 -12.92 -12.22
C CYS A 145 -14.25 -13.20 -13.74
N SER A 146 -13.48 -14.21 -14.14
CA SER A 146 -13.45 -14.71 -15.50
C SER A 146 -14.78 -15.39 -15.89
N TYR A 147 -14.87 -15.85 -17.14
CA TYR A 147 -15.98 -16.68 -17.59
C TYR A 147 -16.06 -18.04 -16.87
N THR A 148 -14.90 -18.62 -16.51
CA THR A 148 -14.74 -19.92 -15.86
C THR A 148 -14.76 -19.85 -14.33
N GLY A 149 -14.74 -18.64 -13.75
CA GLY A 149 -14.93 -18.39 -12.33
C GLY A 149 -13.67 -18.04 -11.54
N GLU A 150 -12.50 -17.96 -12.18
CA GLU A 150 -11.27 -17.47 -11.56
C GLU A 150 -11.37 -15.99 -11.19
N ALA A 151 -10.82 -15.63 -10.04
CA ALA A 151 -10.76 -14.28 -9.51
C ALA A 151 -9.70 -13.44 -10.25
N LEU A 152 -10.17 -12.51 -11.08
CA LEU A 152 -9.35 -11.57 -11.84
C LEU A 152 -9.17 -10.22 -11.13
N ASP A 153 -9.51 -10.18 -9.84
CA ASP A 153 -9.55 -8.97 -9.03
C ASP A 153 -8.83 -9.13 -7.69
N LYS A 154 -8.79 -8.04 -6.91
CA LYS A 154 -8.28 -8.06 -5.54
C LYS A 154 -9.38 -8.28 -4.49
N LYS A 155 -10.65 -8.03 -4.84
CA LYS A 155 -11.79 -8.08 -3.92
C LYS A 155 -12.19 -9.51 -3.57
N THR A 156 -12.28 -10.41 -4.55
CA THR A 156 -12.70 -11.81 -4.29
C THR A 156 -11.80 -12.53 -3.29
N PRO A 157 -10.45 -12.51 -3.42
CA PRO A 157 -9.57 -13.14 -2.44
C PRO A 157 -9.65 -12.47 -1.06
N LEU A 158 -9.86 -11.16 -1.02
CA LEU A 158 -10.03 -10.40 0.22
C LEU A 158 -11.26 -10.89 1.01
N LEU A 159 -12.42 -10.95 0.35
CA LEU A 159 -13.67 -11.42 0.96
C LEU A 159 -13.53 -12.86 1.48
N ARG A 160 -12.92 -13.76 0.68
CA ARG A 160 -12.62 -15.13 1.11
C ARG A 160 -11.73 -15.17 2.36
N SER A 161 -10.67 -14.35 2.40
CA SER A 161 -9.77 -14.28 3.56
C SER A 161 -10.47 -13.75 4.82
N MET A 162 -11.40 -12.82 4.65
CA MET A 162 -12.17 -12.22 5.75
C MET A 162 -13.17 -13.22 6.34
N GLU A 163 -13.83 -14.02 5.49
CA GLU A 163 -14.70 -15.11 5.93
C GLU A 163 -13.91 -16.17 6.70
N LEU A 164 -12.75 -16.58 6.16
CA LEU A 164 -11.86 -17.55 6.79
C LEU A 164 -11.43 -17.09 8.20
N ILE A 165 -10.86 -15.89 8.32
CA ILE A 165 -10.39 -15.40 9.63
C ILE A 165 -11.54 -15.19 10.60
N SER A 166 -12.69 -14.70 10.13
CA SER A 166 -13.89 -14.57 10.96
C SER A 166 -14.30 -15.91 11.55
N ARG A 167 -14.37 -16.97 10.72
CA ARG A 167 -14.76 -18.31 11.14
C ARG A 167 -13.80 -18.87 12.20
N GLN A 168 -12.50 -18.83 11.93
CA GLN A 168 -11.51 -19.43 12.84
C GLN A 168 -11.33 -18.62 14.12
N ALA A 169 -11.36 -17.28 14.06
CA ALA A 169 -11.32 -16.44 15.24
C ALA A 169 -12.58 -16.60 16.11
N ALA A 170 -13.77 -16.71 15.51
CA ALA A 170 -15.01 -16.96 16.25
C ALA A 170 -14.98 -18.32 16.98
N ARG A 171 -14.41 -19.38 16.35
CA ARG A 171 -14.18 -20.67 17.03
C ARG A 171 -13.34 -20.50 18.29
N ILE A 172 -12.21 -19.79 18.20
CA ILE A 172 -11.36 -19.50 19.37
C ILE A 172 -12.15 -18.75 20.45
N VAL A 173 -12.89 -17.69 20.11
CA VAL A 173 -13.67 -16.91 21.09
C VAL A 173 -14.70 -17.79 21.81
N ARG A 174 -15.38 -18.69 21.09
CA ARG A 174 -16.34 -19.65 21.67
C ARG A 174 -15.69 -20.64 22.63
N LEU A 175 -14.46 -21.08 22.37
CA LEU A 175 -13.70 -21.95 23.28
C LEU A 175 -13.40 -21.28 24.62
N PHE A 176 -13.29 -19.95 24.65
CA PHE A 176 -13.20 -19.18 25.90
C PHE A 176 -14.56 -18.95 26.59
N GLY A 177 -15.64 -19.59 26.12
CA GLY A 177 -16.97 -19.54 26.72
C GLY A 177 -17.76 -18.26 26.43
N LYS A 178 -17.42 -17.53 25.35
CA LYS A 178 -18.10 -16.32 24.92
C LYS A 178 -18.96 -16.60 23.68
N ASP A 179 -20.16 -16.04 23.64
CA ASP A 179 -20.97 -16.04 22.43
C ASP A 179 -20.33 -15.12 21.38
N CYS A 180 -20.05 -15.66 20.19
CA CYS A 180 -19.48 -14.92 19.08
C CYS A 180 -19.89 -15.58 17.77
N GLU A 181 -20.72 -14.90 17.00
CA GLU A 181 -21.13 -15.34 15.67
C GLU A 181 -20.05 -14.98 14.65
N ARG A 182 -19.50 -13.77 14.77
CA ARG A 182 -18.58 -13.20 13.78
C ARG A 182 -17.44 -12.42 14.44
N VAL A 183 -16.24 -12.53 13.83
CA VAL A 183 -15.09 -11.67 14.14
C VAL A 183 -14.71 -10.91 12.87
N THR A 184 -14.71 -9.59 12.94
CA THR A 184 -14.47 -8.73 11.78
C THR A 184 -13.03 -8.22 11.81
N PRO A 185 -12.22 -8.48 10.77
CA PRO A 185 -10.93 -7.84 10.64
C PRO A 185 -11.12 -6.36 10.27
N THR A 186 -10.32 -5.51 10.88
CA THR A 186 -10.33 -4.05 10.70
C THR A 186 -8.97 -3.55 10.30
N VAL A 187 -8.93 -2.46 9.52
CA VAL A 187 -7.69 -1.81 9.12
C VAL A 187 -7.82 -0.29 9.06
N GLY A 188 -6.81 0.42 9.55
CA GLY A 188 -6.57 1.83 9.27
C GLY A 188 -5.34 2.00 8.39
N ALA A 189 -5.47 2.65 7.24
CA ALA A 189 -4.37 2.84 6.30
C ALA A 189 -3.84 4.29 6.36
N GLU A 190 -2.63 4.47 6.87
CA GLU A 190 -1.94 5.76 6.87
C GLU A 190 -1.35 5.98 5.48
N GLN A 191 -1.77 7.03 4.76
CA GLN A 191 -1.39 7.27 3.37
C GLN A 191 -0.40 8.43 3.28
N GLU A 192 0.86 8.11 3.00
CA GLU A 192 1.88 9.11 2.68
C GLU A 192 1.90 9.43 1.19
N TYR A 193 2.28 10.66 0.86
CA TYR A 193 2.37 11.18 -0.51
C TYR A 193 3.24 12.44 -0.60
N PHE A 194 3.69 12.79 -1.81
CA PHE A 194 4.33 14.08 -2.09
C PHE A 194 3.39 15.00 -2.89
N LEU A 195 3.46 16.30 -2.62
CA LEU A 195 2.88 17.35 -3.47
C LEU A 195 3.99 18.17 -4.10
N ILE A 196 3.93 18.31 -5.42
CA ILE A 196 4.81 19.22 -6.17
C ILE A 196 4.00 20.15 -7.06
N ASP A 197 4.58 21.29 -7.41
CA ASP A 197 3.98 22.22 -8.35
C ASP A 197 3.85 21.60 -9.76
N ARG A 198 2.68 21.80 -10.37
CA ARG A 198 2.36 21.22 -11.67
C ARG A 198 3.29 21.72 -12.78
N GLU A 199 3.71 22.99 -12.76
CA GLU A 199 4.59 23.53 -13.79
C GLU A 199 5.99 22.90 -13.75
N MET A 200 6.44 22.49 -12.56
CA MET A 200 7.71 21.77 -12.39
C MET A 200 7.57 20.30 -12.78
N TYR A 201 6.44 19.67 -12.46
CA TYR A 201 6.12 18.30 -12.88
C TYR A 201 6.08 18.15 -14.41
N GLU A 202 5.43 19.08 -15.11
CA GLU A 202 5.27 19.03 -16.57
C GLU A 202 6.61 19.12 -17.33
N LYS A 203 7.65 19.65 -16.69
CA LYS A 203 9.03 19.71 -17.23
C LYS A 203 9.84 18.43 -16.99
N ARG A 204 9.29 17.44 -16.28
CA ARG A 204 9.99 16.21 -15.85
C ARG A 204 9.33 14.97 -16.46
N PRO A 205 9.72 14.56 -17.68
CA PRO A 205 9.12 13.40 -18.34
C PRO A 205 9.31 12.09 -17.56
N ASP A 206 10.37 11.97 -16.75
CA ASP A 206 10.52 10.86 -15.81
C ASP A 206 9.42 10.82 -14.77
N LEU A 207 9.12 11.95 -14.09
CA LEU A 207 7.99 12.00 -13.15
C LEU A 207 6.65 11.67 -13.83
N ILE A 208 6.48 12.08 -15.09
CA ILE A 208 5.24 11.83 -15.84
C ILE A 208 5.08 10.34 -16.19
N TYR A 209 6.14 9.71 -16.71
CA TYR A 209 6.05 8.34 -17.22
C TYR A 209 6.29 7.27 -16.17
N THR A 210 7.05 7.57 -15.11
CA THR A 210 7.49 6.59 -14.12
C THR A 210 7.02 6.90 -12.70
N GLY A 211 6.53 8.11 -12.45
CA GLY A 211 6.13 8.56 -11.11
C GLY A 211 7.31 8.87 -10.18
N ARG A 212 8.55 8.71 -10.66
CA ARG A 212 9.77 9.03 -9.91
C ARG A 212 10.81 9.73 -10.77
N THR A 213 11.74 10.38 -10.11
CA THR A 213 12.91 10.95 -10.76
C THR A 213 13.96 9.86 -11.04
N LEU A 214 14.46 9.84 -12.28
CA LEU A 214 15.50 8.90 -12.74
C LEU A 214 16.90 9.52 -12.68
N ILE A 215 16.95 10.84 -12.75
CA ILE A 215 18.14 11.69 -12.56
C ILE A 215 17.78 12.87 -11.66
N GLY A 216 18.78 13.48 -11.05
CA GLY A 216 18.63 14.67 -10.23
C GLY A 216 19.51 14.61 -8.99
N ARG A 217 20.35 15.65 -8.87
CA ARG A 217 21.24 15.85 -7.73
C ARG A 217 20.45 16.27 -6.49
N GLN A 218 20.89 15.79 -5.33
CA GLN A 218 20.36 16.23 -4.03
C GLN A 218 20.55 17.74 -3.81
N PRO A 219 19.55 18.44 -3.26
CA PRO A 219 19.66 19.86 -2.94
C PRO A 219 20.62 20.10 -1.77
N SER A 220 21.11 21.34 -1.60
CA SER A 220 21.94 21.71 -0.45
C SER A 220 21.21 21.67 0.89
N LYS A 221 19.88 21.81 0.86
CA LYS A 221 18.96 21.54 1.98
C LYS A 221 17.97 20.51 1.47
N GLY A 222 18.05 19.28 1.94
CA GLY A 222 17.03 18.25 1.79
C GLY A 222 16.15 18.22 3.03
N GLN A 223 16.38 17.22 3.88
CA GLN A 223 15.61 16.96 5.10
C GLN A 223 16.46 17.03 6.38
N GLU A 224 17.71 17.49 6.31
CA GLU A 224 18.71 17.39 7.38
C GLU A 224 18.35 18.17 8.66
N LEU A 225 17.39 19.09 8.58
CA LEU A 225 16.92 19.88 9.72
C LEU A 225 15.69 19.27 10.42
N ASP A 226 15.08 18.24 9.84
CA ASP A 226 13.81 17.64 10.29
C ASP A 226 12.70 18.69 10.55
N ASP A 227 12.77 19.86 9.90
CA ASP A 227 11.96 21.05 10.19
C ASP A 227 10.59 21.04 9.49
N HIS A 228 10.40 20.08 8.58
CA HIS A 228 9.13 19.87 7.89
C HIS A 228 8.16 19.02 8.72
N PHE A 229 8.67 18.02 9.46
CA PHE A 229 7.84 17.08 10.24
C PHE A 229 7.04 17.81 11.33
N PHE A 230 5.71 17.70 11.28
CA PHE A 230 4.78 18.51 12.09
C PHE A 230 4.98 20.03 12.03
N GLY A 231 5.72 20.52 11.03
CA GLY A 231 5.85 21.94 10.74
C GLY A 231 4.52 22.56 10.32
N ALA A 232 4.46 23.90 10.34
CA ALA A 232 3.25 24.61 9.93
C ALA A 232 2.90 24.33 8.45
N LEU A 233 1.65 23.92 8.20
CA LEU A 233 1.14 23.71 6.85
C LEU A 233 1.14 25.03 6.06
N LYS A 234 1.71 24.98 4.86
CA LYS A 234 1.71 26.12 3.93
C LYS A 234 0.30 26.39 3.42
N THR A 235 -0.01 27.64 3.08
CA THR A 235 -1.37 28.06 2.72
C THR A 235 -1.97 27.24 1.58
N ARG A 236 -1.19 26.97 0.52
CA ARG A 236 -1.63 26.19 -0.64
C ARG A 236 -1.90 24.72 -0.28
N VAL A 237 -0.99 24.11 0.48
CA VAL A 237 -1.14 22.73 0.99
C VAL A 237 -2.34 22.61 1.93
N ALA A 238 -2.52 23.56 2.85
CA ALA A 238 -3.64 23.60 3.77
C ALA A 238 -5.00 23.77 3.04
N ALA A 239 -5.04 24.52 1.94
CA ALA A 239 -6.23 24.64 1.11
C ALA A 239 -6.56 23.32 0.38
N PHE A 240 -5.55 22.68 -0.22
CA PHE A 240 -5.66 21.35 -0.80
C PHE A 240 -6.19 20.32 0.20
N MET A 241 -5.55 20.22 1.37
CA MET A 241 -5.93 19.24 2.39
C MET A 241 -7.36 19.47 2.89
N ARG A 242 -7.82 20.73 2.97
CA ARG A 242 -9.19 21.06 3.40
C ARG A 242 -10.22 20.56 2.40
N GLU A 243 -9.99 20.82 1.12
CA GLU A 243 -10.88 20.33 0.07
C GLU A 243 -10.83 18.80 -0.02
N LEU A 244 -9.65 18.20 0.16
CA LEU A 244 -9.51 16.75 0.23
C LEU A 244 -10.39 16.15 1.33
N ASP A 245 -10.31 16.67 2.56
CA ASP A 245 -11.18 16.20 3.66
C ASP A 245 -12.66 16.31 3.30
N GLU A 246 -13.09 17.45 2.74
CA GLU A 246 -14.49 17.68 2.37
C GLU A 246 -14.98 16.68 1.31
N GLU A 247 -14.16 16.37 0.31
CA GLU A 247 -14.49 15.39 -0.74
C GLU A 247 -14.52 13.95 -0.19
N LEU A 248 -13.56 13.59 0.67
CA LEU A 248 -13.53 12.28 1.32
C LEU A 248 -14.73 12.08 2.27
N TRP A 249 -15.07 13.09 3.07
CA TRP A 249 -16.22 13.03 3.96
C TRP A 249 -17.54 12.87 3.19
N LYS A 250 -17.72 13.53 2.04
CA LYS A 250 -18.92 13.33 1.18
C LYS A 250 -19.06 11.87 0.74
N LEU A 251 -17.93 11.20 0.48
CA LEU A 251 -17.85 9.78 0.12
C LEU A 251 -17.90 8.83 1.34
N GLY A 252 -18.13 9.35 2.55
CA GLY A 252 -18.23 8.54 3.76
C GLY A 252 -16.89 8.05 4.31
N ILE A 253 -15.78 8.54 3.78
CA ILE A 253 -14.43 8.16 4.22
C ILE A 253 -14.08 8.97 5.48
N PRO A 254 -13.81 8.34 6.63
CA PRO A 254 -13.59 9.04 7.90
C PRO A 254 -12.15 9.58 8.03
N ALA A 255 -11.73 10.42 7.08
CA ALA A 255 -10.44 11.12 7.15
C ALA A 255 -10.33 11.93 8.46
N LYS A 256 -9.28 11.67 9.23
CA LYS A 256 -9.15 12.17 10.61
C LYS A 256 -7.88 12.95 10.88
N THR A 257 -6.74 12.42 10.44
CA THR A 257 -5.42 13.00 10.72
C THR A 257 -4.76 13.41 9.42
N ARG A 258 -4.06 14.55 9.45
CA ARG A 258 -3.20 15.03 8.37
C ARG A 258 -2.05 15.85 8.93
N HIS A 259 -0.86 15.72 8.34
CA HIS A 259 0.31 16.51 8.71
C HIS A 259 1.37 16.50 7.60
N ASN A 260 2.39 17.33 7.78
CA ASN A 260 3.66 17.20 7.05
C ASN A 260 4.43 15.99 7.56
N GLU A 261 5.06 15.30 6.62
CA GLU A 261 6.00 14.21 6.89
C GLU A 261 7.44 14.73 7.00
N VAL A 262 8.43 13.85 7.03
CA VAL A 262 9.84 14.21 7.22
C VAL A 262 10.45 14.92 6.00
N ALA A 263 10.24 14.41 4.78
CA ALA A 263 10.83 15.02 3.59
C ALA A 263 10.05 16.26 3.13
N PRO A 264 10.71 17.30 2.58
CA PRO A 264 10.02 18.49 2.08
C PRO A 264 9.00 18.14 0.98
N GLY A 265 7.80 18.70 1.10
CA GLY A 265 6.68 18.41 0.20
C GLY A 265 6.02 17.04 0.44
N GLN A 266 6.48 16.26 1.43
CA GLN A 266 5.84 15.01 1.86
C GLN A 266 4.76 15.31 2.92
N HIS A 267 3.67 14.56 2.85
CA HIS A 267 2.52 14.68 3.74
C HIS A 267 1.91 13.31 4.02
N GLU A 268 1.10 13.24 5.08
CA GLU A 268 0.31 12.06 5.45
C GLU A 268 -1.17 12.42 5.59
N LEU A 269 -2.05 11.47 5.26
CA LEU A 269 -3.45 11.43 5.65
C LEU A 269 -3.80 10.06 6.23
N ALA A 270 -4.46 10.03 7.39
CA ALA A 270 -4.94 8.80 8.01
C ALA A 270 -6.45 8.87 8.32
N PRO A 271 -7.26 7.92 7.83
CA PRO A 271 -8.65 7.76 8.23
C PRO A 271 -8.77 6.98 9.55
N VAL A 272 -9.96 7.03 10.16
CA VAL A 272 -10.32 6.07 11.21
C VAL A 272 -10.35 4.66 10.60
N PHE A 273 -9.94 3.65 11.39
CA PHE A 273 -10.00 2.27 10.94
C PHE A 273 -11.45 1.84 10.66
N GLU A 274 -11.61 0.97 9.68
CA GLU A 274 -12.91 0.41 9.28
C GLU A 274 -12.78 -1.10 9.07
N THR A 275 -13.88 -1.78 8.77
CA THR A 275 -13.81 -3.18 8.33
C THR A 275 -12.93 -3.28 7.08
N VAL A 276 -12.06 -4.30 7.02
CA VAL A 276 -11.03 -4.42 5.97
C VAL A 276 -11.58 -4.21 4.55
N ASN A 277 -12.76 -4.78 4.26
CA ASN A 277 -13.38 -4.67 2.94
C ASN A 277 -13.69 -3.22 2.53
N VAL A 278 -14.26 -2.44 3.44
CA VAL A 278 -14.64 -1.03 3.23
C VAL A 278 -13.39 -0.16 3.21
N ALA A 279 -12.44 -0.39 4.12
CA ALA A 279 -11.19 0.37 4.18
C ALA A 279 -10.35 0.23 2.90
N VAL A 280 -10.35 -0.95 2.26
CA VAL A 280 -9.68 -1.18 0.96
C VAL A 280 -10.31 -0.33 -0.13
N ASP A 281 -11.64 -0.27 -0.21
CA ASP A 281 -12.35 0.55 -1.19
C ASP A 281 -12.11 2.04 -0.94
N HIS A 282 -12.24 2.47 0.32
CA HIS A 282 -11.97 3.84 0.75
C HIS A 282 -10.52 4.26 0.49
N ASN A 283 -9.54 3.37 0.64
CA ASN A 283 -8.15 3.66 0.31
C ASN A 283 -7.96 3.95 -1.20
N GLN A 284 -8.58 3.16 -2.07
CA GLN A 284 -8.53 3.40 -3.52
C GLN A 284 -9.16 4.75 -3.90
N LEU A 285 -10.35 5.05 -3.34
CA LEU A 285 -11.01 6.33 -3.53
C LEU A 285 -10.14 7.48 -3.00
N THR A 286 -9.52 7.31 -1.84
CA THR A 286 -8.62 8.31 -1.25
C THR A 286 -7.48 8.65 -2.20
N MET A 287 -6.78 7.64 -2.73
CA MET A 287 -5.69 7.84 -3.69
C MET A 287 -6.14 8.55 -4.98
N GLU A 288 -7.32 8.23 -5.49
CA GLU A 288 -7.89 8.88 -6.68
C GLU A 288 -8.26 10.34 -6.40
N ILE A 289 -8.99 10.61 -5.31
CA ILE A 289 -9.42 11.96 -4.93
C ILE A 289 -8.21 12.84 -4.60
N MET A 290 -7.17 12.32 -3.95
CA MET A 290 -5.91 13.03 -3.75
C MET A 290 -5.33 13.59 -5.05
N LYS A 291 -5.26 12.77 -6.12
CA LYS A 291 -4.75 13.19 -7.43
C LYS A 291 -5.65 14.25 -8.09
N LYS A 292 -6.98 14.07 -8.02
CA LYS A 292 -7.95 15.01 -8.59
C LYS A 292 -7.91 16.37 -7.88
N VAL A 293 -7.96 16.37 -6.56
CA VAL A 293 -7.92 17.61 -5.75
C VAL A 293 -6.58 18.31 -5.96
N ALA A 294 -5.45 17.61 -5.98
CA ALA A 294 -4.14 18.23 -6.20
C ALA A 294 -4.11 19.00 -7.53
N THR A 295 -4.65 18.40 -8.59
CA THR A 295 -4.73 19.02 -9.92
C THR A 295 -5.55 20.32 -9.90
N ARG A 296 -6.64 20.39 -9.12
CA ARG A 296 -7.46 21.60 -8.97
C ARG A 296 -6.73 22.73 -8.25
N HIS A 297 -5.74 22.39 -7.42
CA HIS A 297 -4.89 23.35 -6.71
C HIS A 297 -3.57 23.66 -7.44
N GLY A 298 -3.43 23.28 -8.73
CA GLY A 298 -2.22 23.51 -9.50
C GLY A 298 -1.01 22.70 -9.03
N MET A 299 -1.26 21.58 -8.33
CA MET A 299 -0.25 20.67 -7.82
C MET A 299 -0.43 19.27 -8.41
N VAL A 300 0.57 18.41 -8.20
CA VAL A 300 0.52 16.99 -8.55
C VAL A 300 0.80 16.17 -7.29
N CYS A 301 -0.08 15.20 -7.02
CA CYS A 301 0.10 14.22 -5.95
C CYS A 301 0.85 13.00 -6.46
N LEU A 302 2.05 12.77 -5.92
CA LEU A 302 2.89 11.61 -6.22
C LEU A 302 2.71 10.56 -5.12
N LEU A 303 2.26 9.37 -5.53
CA LEU A 303 2.06 8.20 -4.66
C LEU A 303 3.13 7.13 -4.84
N HIS A 304 4.19 7.40 -5.61
CA HIS A 304 5.28 6.46 -5.79
C HIS A 304 6.07 6.33 -4.48
N GLU A 305 6.57 5.13 -4.16
CA GLU A 305 7.21 4.83 -2.88
C GLU A 305 8.51 5.60 -2.66
N LYS A 306 9.21 5.94 -3.75
CA LYS A 306 10.45 6.71 -3.75
C LYS A 306 10.51 7.72 -4.90
N PRO A 307 9.74 8.83 -4.87
CA PRO A 307 9.69 9.78 -5.99
C PRO A 307 11.03 10.52 -6.17
N PHE A 308 11.72 10.80 -5.06
CA PHE A 308 13.01 11.50 -5.02
C PHE A 308 14.04 10.65 -4.26
N GLU A 309 15.25 10.57 -4.80
CA GLU A 309 16.36 9.84 -4.18
C GLU A 309 16.98 10.67 -3.05
N GLY A 310 17.43 10.03 -1.97
CA GLY A 310 18.14 10.73 -0.89
C GLY A 310 17.29 11.40 0.18
N VAL A 311 15.97 11.36 0.05
CA VAL A 311 15.01 11.82 1.07
C VAL A 311 14.08 10.68 1.48
N ASN A 312 13.27 10.85 2.52
CA ASN A 312 12.30 9.83 2.94
C ASN A 312 11.38 9.41 1.79
N GLY A 313 11.06 8.11 1.76
CA GLY A 313 10.08 7.56 0.82
C GLY A 313 8.68 7.60 1.40
N SER A 314 7.67 7.33 0.58
CA SER A 314 6.27 7.31 0.98
C SER A 314 5.78 5.89 1.26
N GLY A 315 5.40 5.61 2.50
CA GLY A 315 4.80 4.35 2.96
C GLY A 315 3.27 4.34 2.93
N LYS A 316 2.71 3.18 3.26
CA LYS A 316 1.29 3.06 3.63
C LYS A 316 1.09 2.15 4.83
N HIS A 317 1.15 2.67 6.06
CA HIS A 317 1.08 1.80 7.23
C HIS A 317 -0.31 1.16 7.36
N ASN A 318 -0.31 -0.17 7.45
CA ASN A 318 -1.52 -0.98 7.53
C ASN A 318 -1.73 -1.40 8.99
N ASN A 319 -2.63 -0.69 9.69
CA ASN A 319 -2.96 -0.92 11.08
C ASN A 319 -4.08 -1.94 11.23
N TRP A 320 -3.73 -3.23 11.34
CA TRP A 320 -4.63 -4.37 11.33
C TRP A 320 -5.05 -4.84 12.75
N SER A 321 -6.33 -5.16 12.93
CA SER A 321 -6.87 -5.73 14.17
C SER A 321 -8.12 -6.61 13.96
N LEU A 322 -8.58 -7.29 15.00
CA LEU A 322 -9.73 -8.21 15.00
C LEU A 322 -10.75 -7.82 16.06
N VAL A 323 -12.01 -7.58 15.66
CA VAL A 323 -13.08 -7.13 16.55
C VAL A 323 -14.27 -8.09 16.50
N THR A 324 -14.75 -8.54 17.66
CA THR A 324 -15.96 -9.38 17.75
C THR A 324 -17.22 -8.58 17.40
N ASP A 325 -18.30 -9.26 17.03
CA ASP A 325 -19.66 -8.70 16.93
C ASP A 325 -20.13 -7.93 18.18
N SER A 326 -19.68 -8.33 19.38
CA SER A 326 -19.90 -7.62 20.65
C SER A 326 -19.00 -6.39 20.85
N GLY A 327 -18.09 -6.08 19.92
CA GLY A 327 -17.20 -4.92 19.97
C GLY A 327 -15.90 -5.13 20.75
N THR A 328 -15.56 -6.36 21.13
CA THR A 328 -14.30 -6.67 21.84
C THR A 328 -13.16 -6.80 20.84
N ASN A 329 -12.08 -6.04 21.05
CA ASN A 329 -10.85 -6.18 20.28
C ASN A 329 -10.02 -7.37 20.81
N LEU A 330 -9.72 -8.36 19.96
CA LEU A 330 -8.97 -9.56 20.33
C LEU A 330 -7.47 -9.32 20.53
N LEU A 331 -6.95 -8.19 20.02
CA LEU A 331 -5.57 -7.75 20.17
C LEU A 331 -5.41 -6.70 21.28
N ASP A 332 -6.45 -6.41 22.05
CA ASP A 332 -6.32 -5.57 23.24
C ASP A 332 -5.77 -6.40 24.42
N PRO A 333 -4.59 -6.06 24.96
CA PRO A 333 -4.01 -6.79 26.08
C PRO A 333 -4.79 -6.60 27.38
N GLY A 334 -5.53 -5.49 27.52
CA GLY A 334 -6.13 -5.05 28.78
C GLY A 334 -5.08 -4.59 29.81
N ASP A 335 -5.53 -4.40 31.06
CA ASP A 335 -4.68 -3.86 32.14
C ASP A 335 -3.62 -4.85 32.67
N ASN A 336 -3.84 -6.16 32.51
CA ASN A 336 -2.89 -7.20 32.88
C ASN A 336 -2.75 -8.24 31.76
N PRO A 337 -1.83 -8.02 30.79
CA PRO A 337 -1.68 -8.88 29.62
C PRO A 337 -1.44 -10.36 29.98
N MET A 338 -0.73 -10.63 31.08
CA MET A 338 -0.40 -11.99 31.53
C MET A 338 -1.62 -12.83 31.90
N ASP A 339 -2.69 -12.19 32.40
CA ASP A 339 -3.93 -12.88 32.79
C ASP A 339 -4.88 -13.07 31.60
N ASN A 340 -4.65 -12.37 30.49
CA ASN A 340 -5.51 -12.37 29.33
C ASN A 340 -5.11 -13.48 28.34
N LEU A 341 -5.43 -14.72 28.71
CA LEU A 341 -5.09 -15.92 27.90
C LEU A 341 -5.64 -15.87 26.47
N GLN A 342 -6.80 -15.25 26.26
CA GLN A 342 -7.38 -15.11 24.92
C GLN A 342 -6.51 -14.20 24.05
N PHE A 343 -6.12 -13.03 24.58
CA PHE A 343 -5.19 -12.13 23.90
C PHE A 343 -3.84 -12.82 23.64
N LEU A 344 -3.25 -13.47 24.64
CA LEU A 344 -1.96 -14.14 24.49
C LEU A 344 -1.99 -15.25 23.44
N LEU A 345 -3.08 -16.01 23.35
CA LEU A 345 -3.26 -17.04 22.32
C LEU A 345 -3.35 -16.41 20.92
N VAL A 346 -4.13 -15.34 20.76
CA VAL A 346 -4.24 -14.63 19.47
C VAL A 346 -2.90 -13.97 19.10
N LEU A 347 -2.21 -13.34 20.05
CA LEU A 347 -0.87 -12.80 19.88
C LEU A 347 0.10 -13.88 19.39
N CYS A 348 0.11 -15.06 20.02
CA CYS A 348 0.93 -16.20 19.61
C CYS A 348 0.56 -16.71 18.21
N ALA A 349 -0.72 -16.65 17.83
CA ALA A 349 -1.16 -17.00 16.48
C ALA A 349 -0.53 -16.05 15.45
N VAL A 350 -0.51 -14.74 15.73
CA VAL A 350 0.18 -13.75 14.87
C VAL A 350 1.69 -14.01 14.84
N VAL A 351 2.33 -14.24 15.99
CA VAL A 351 3.79 -14.52 16.06
C VAL A 351 4.16 -15.73 15.22
N ARG A 352 3.44 -16.85 15.36
CA ARG A 352 3.67 -18.04 14.54
C ARG A 352 3.37 -17.79 13.07
N ALA A 353 2.30 -17.07 12.74
CA ALA A 353 1.94 -16.77 11.37
C ALA A 353 3.04 -15.97 10.65
N VAL A 354 3.57 -14.93 11.31
CA VAL A 354 4.66 -14.11 10.77
C VAL A 354 5.95 -14.92 10.64
N ASP A 355 6.32 -15.74 11.63
CA ASP A 355 7.52 -16.57 11.56
C ASP A 355 7.47 -17.62 10.43
N MET A 356 6.31 -18.24 10.21
CA MET A 356 6.13 -19.30 9.21
C MET A 356 6.00 -18.77 7.77
N HIS A 357 5.48 -17.55 7.62
CA HIS A 357 5.10 -16.96 6.32
C HIS A 357 5.78 -15.60 6.05
N GLN A 358 7.04 -15.45 6.49
CA GLN A 358 7.88 -14.27 6.25
C GLN A 358 7.98 -13.91 4.76
N ASP A 359 8.07 -14.93 3.91
CA ASP A 359 8.06 -14.84 2.46
C ASP A 359 6.76 -14.24 1.92
N LEU A 360 5.59 -14.74 2.34
CA LEU A 360 4.30 -14.23 1.87
C LEU A 360 4.07 -12.76 2.27
N LEU A 361 4.48 -12.39 3.49
CA LEU A 361 4.43 -10.98 3.92
C LEU A 361 5.34 -10.10 3.06
N ARG A 362 6.54 -10.59 2.71
CA ARG A 362 7.46 -9.89 1.80
C ARG A 362 6.92 -9.80 0.37
N ILE A 363 6.24 -10.84 -0.11
CA ILE A 363 5.58 -10.89 -1.42
C ILE A 363 4.43 -9.90 -1.51
N ALA A 364 3.62 -9.77 -0.45
CA ALA A 364 2.46 -8.87 -0.42
C ALA A 364 2.82 -7.38 -0.61
N VAL A 365 4.10 -7.04 -0.48
CA VAL A 365 4.64 -5.68 -0.62
C VAL A 365 5.67 -5.57 -1.76
N SER A 366 5.71 -6.54 -2.68
CA SER A 366 6.66 -6.60 -3.78
C SER A 366 6.28 -5.73 -4.98
N SER A 367 7.14 -4.77 -5.32
CA SER A 367 7.11 -4.03 -6.60
C SER A 367 8.47 -3.42 -6.91
N ALA A 368 8.68 -3.00 -8.15
CA ALA A 368 9.88 -2.23 -8.53
C ALA A 368 10.00 -0.94 -7.70
N GLY A 369 8.92 -0.18 -7.54
CA GLY A 369 8.90 1.06 -6.74
C GLY A 369 9.26 0.85 -5.28
N ASN A 370 8.64 -0.14 -4.61
CA ASN A 370 8.86 -0.37 -3.18
C ASN A 370 10.27 -0.94 -2.87
N ASP A 371 10.90 -1.64 -3.82
CA ASP A 371 12.31 -2.07 -3.71
C ASP A 371 13.29 -0.88 -3.58
N HIS A 372 12.90 0.33 -4.01
CA HIS A 372 13.69 1.54 -3.80
C HIS A 372 13.44 2.22 -2.45
N ARG A 373 12.36 1.85 -1.75
CA ARG A 373 11.97 2.42 -0.47
C ARG A 373 12.54 1.61 0.70
N LEU A 374 12.38 0.28 0.68
CA LEU A 374 12.71 -0.58 1.82
C LEU A 374 14.22 -0.54 2.18
N GLY A 375 14.52 -0.53 3.49
CA GLY A 375 15.88 -0.65 4.02
C GLY A 375 16.60 0.66 4.32
N GLY A 376 15.90 1.77 4.47
CA GLY A 376 16.47 3.06 4.87
C GLY A 376 15.43 4.18 4.95
N PHE A 377 15.81 5.34 5.49
CA PHE A 377 14.96 6.53 5.58
C PHE A 377 13.57 6.25 6.15
N GLU A 378 13.54 5.66 7.35
CA GLU A 378 12.32 5.25 8.08
C GLU A 378 11.47 4.14 7.44
N ALA A 379 11.87 3.60 6.29
CA ALA A 379 11.24 2.40 5.73
C ALA A 379 11.93 1.10 6.21
N PRO A 380 11.15 0.11 6.68
CA PRO A 380 11.71 -1.13 7.23
C PRO A 380 12.52 -1.91 6.19
N PRO A 381 13.51 -2.73 6.61
CA PRO A 381 14.24 -3.58 5.69
C PRO A 381 13.36 -4.71 5.14
N SER A 382 13.85 -5.42 4.13
CA SER A 382 13.17 -6.57 3.52
C SER A 382 13.14 -7.83 4.40
N ILE A 383 13.77 -7.81 5.57
CA ILE A 383 13.80 -8.91 6.54
C ILE A 383 12.58 -8.76 7.45
N MET A 384 11.62 -9.67 7.35
CA MET A 384 10.41 -9.64 8.18
C MET A 384 10.75 -9.97 9.63
N SER A 385 10.31 -9.12 10.55
CA SER A 385 10.44 -9.29 12.01
C SER A 385 9.30 -8.58 12.73
N MET A 386 9.10 -8.94 13.99
CA MET A 386 8.06 -8.34 14.84
C MET A 386 8.65 -7.54 15.99
N TYR A 387 8.09 -6.36 16.20
CA TYR A 387 8.29 -5.56 17.41
C TYR A 387 7.09 -5.75 18.34
N LEU A 388 7.32 -6.17 19.57
CA LEU A 388 6.27 -6.29 20.60
C LEU A 388 6.44 -5.28 21.74
N GLY A 389 7.64 -4.73 21.89
CA GLY A 389 8.02 -3.90 23.03
C GLY A 389 8.34 -4.71 24.30
N ASP A 390 9.00 -4.05 25.24
CA ASP A 390 9.62 -4.67 26.42
C ASP A 390 8.61 -5.36 27.35
N GLU A 391 7.41 -4.78 27.52
CA GLU A 391 6.39 -5.36 28.40
C GLU A 391 5.90 -6.72 27.88
N LEU A 392 5.49 -6.79 26.62
CA LEU A 392 5.01 -8.04 26.03
C LEU A 392 6.14 -9.04 25.83
N GLU A 393 7.33 -8.61 25.43
CA GLU A 393 8.49 -9.51 25.37
C GLU A 393 8.82 -10.10 26.74
N GLY A 394 8.74 -9.30 27.81
CA GLY A 394 8.90 -9.75 29.19
C GLY A 394 7.81 -10.77 29.60
N VAL A 395 6.54 -10.50 29.29
CA VAL A 395 5.43 -11.44 29.56
C VAL A 395 5.66 -12.78 28.84
N LEU A 396 6.02 -12.75 27.55
CA LEU A 396 6.29 -13.97 26.78
C LEU A 396 7.52 -14.71 27.30
N SER A 397 8.56 -13.99 27.70
CA SER A 397 9.78 -14.55 28.30
C SER A 397 9.50 -15.24 29.63
N SER A 398 8.67 -14.66 30.50
CA SER A 398 8.24 -15.28 31.76
C SER A 398 7.43 -16.56 31.52
N ILE A 399 6.57 -16.59 30.50
CA ILE A 399 5.83 -17.81 30.13
C ILE A 399 6.78 -18.89 29.61
N GLN A 400 7.83 -18.49 28.87
CA GLN A 400 8.85 -19.41 28.36
C GLN A 400 9.70 -20.01 29.49
N SER A 401 10.22 -19.18 30.40
CA SER A 401 11.09 -19.62 31.51
C SER A 401 10.29 -20.31 32.63
N GLY A 402 9.03 -19.94 32.83
CA GLY A 402 8.22 -20.34 33.97
C GLY A 402 8.49 -19.53 35.23
N GLU A 403 9.23 -18.41 35.10
CA GLU A 403 9.52 -17.48 36.20
C GLU A 403 8.39 -16.45 36.36
N ALA A 404 8.30 -15.86 37.56
CA ALA A 404 7.33 -14.79 37.80
C ALA A 404 7.66 -13.56 36.92
N TYR A 405 6.64 -12.98 36.31
CA TYR A 405 6.80 -11.71 35.60
C TYR A 405 6.86 -10.56 36.61
N ASP A 406 8.04 -9.95 36.75
CA ASP A 406 8.20 -8.71 37.50
C ASP A 406 7.59 -7.57 36.69
N LYS A 407 6.38 -7.15 37.08
CA LYS A 407 5.68 -6.03 36.43
C LYS A 407 6.59 -4.81 36.39
N ILE A 408 6.81 -4.26 35.20
CA ILE A 408 7.52 -3.00 35.01
C ILE A 408 6.76 -1.91 35.80
N GLU A 409 7.43 -1.30 36.79
CA GLU A 409 6.80 -0.26 37.61
C GLU A 409 6.38 0.94 36.75
N LYS A 410 5.13 1.38 36.93
CA LYS A 410 4.57 2.55 36.26
C LYS A 410 5.30 3.80 36.76
N SER A 411 6.21 4.34 35.96
CA SER A 411 6.94 5.57 36.28
C SER A 411 6.25 6.80 35.69
N TYR A 412 6.36 7.93 36.38
CA TYR A 412 5.92 9.23 35.88
C TYR A 412 7.13 10.03 35.41
N ILE A 413 7.00 10.68 34.26
CA ILE A 413 8.03 11.57 33.73
C ILE A 413 8.03 12.83 34.59
N ASN A 414 9.14 13.08 35.28
CA ASN A 414 9.36 14.34 35.95
C ASN A 414 9.85 15.37 34.93
N SER A 415 8.93 16.19 34.40
CA SER A 415 9.26 17.25 33.44
C SER A 415 10.00 18.44 34.06
N GLY A 416 10.13 18.50 35.40
CA GLY A 416 10.70 19.64 36.11
C GLY A 416 9.85 20.91 36.08
N VAL A 417 8.67 20.87 35.46
CA VAL A 417 7.76 22.01 35.30
C VAL A 417 6.44 21.72 36.03
N HIS A 418 6.20 22.43 37.13
CA HIS A 418 5.05 22.21 38.01
C HIS A 418 3.68 22.55 37.38
N SER A 419 3.65 23.36 36.31
CA SER A 419 2.42 23.70 35.60
C SER A 419 1.94 22.61 34.63
N LEU A 420 2.78 21.64 34.29
CA LEU A 420 2.41 20.53 33.42
C LEU A 420 1.79 19.39 34.21
N SER A 421 0.76 18.78 33.65
CA SER A 421 0.21 17.52 34.19
C SER A 421 1.31 16.46 34.21
N ARG A 422 1.32 15.64 35.26
CA ARG A 422 2.25 14.51 35.35
C ARG A 422 1.97 13.56 34.19
N VAL A 423 2.94 13.44 33.28
CA VAL A 423 2.85 12.51 32.16
C VAL A 423 3.28 11.13 32.65
N ARG A 424 2.39 10.15 32.51
CA ARG A 424 2.73 8.75 32.77
C ARG A 424 3.65 8.26 31.66
N ARG A 425 4.77 7.64 32.01
CA ARG A 425 5.63 6.99 31.02
C ARG A 425 4.95 5.70 30.56
N ASP A 426 4.84 5.52 29.26
CA ASP A 426 4.41 4.24 28.68
C ASP A 426 5.48 3.16 28.94
N THR A 427 5.05 1.91 29.06
CA THR A 427 5.88 0.76 29.43
C THR A 427 6.82 0.33 28.31
N THR A 428 6.57 0.76 27.08
CA THR A 428 7.38 0.45 25.90
C THR A 428 7.59 1.72 25.07
N ASP A 429 8.78 1.89 24.49
CA ASP A 429 9.02 2.90 23.47
C ASP A 429 8.42 2.44 22.11
N ARG A 430 8.39 3.30 21.09
CA ARG A 430 7.96 2.92 19.74
C ARG A 430 9.17 2.67 18.86
N ASN A 431 9.30 1.48 18.28
CA ASN A 431 10.31 1.21 17.27
C ASN A 431 9.74 1.51 15.88
N ARG A 432 10.33 2.46 15.14
CA ARG A 432 9.92 2.85 13.77
C ARG A 432 10.48 1.94 12.66
N THR A 433 11.48 1.12 12.97
CA THR A 433 12.30 0.40 11.97
C THR A 433 11.81 -1.03 11.69
N SER A 434 10.94 -1.56 12.56
CA SER A 434 10.38 -2.91 12.39
C SER A 434 9.33 -2.96 11.27
N PRO A 435 9.35 -4.01 10.42
CA PRO A 435 8.31 -4.27 9.42
C PRO A 435 6.91 -4.40 10.02
N ILE A 436 6.78 -5.15 11.12
CA ILE A 436 5.52 -5.38 11.83
C ILE A 436 5.71 -4.96 13.28
N ALA A 437 4.84 -4.10 13.79
CA ALA A 437 4.93 -3.60 15.16
C ALA A 437 3.59 -3.69 15.87
N PHE A 438 3.59 -4.23 17.09
CA PHE A 438 2.44 -4.14 17.99
C PHE A 438 2.37 -2.72 18.54
N THR A 439 1.26 -2.02 18.30
CA THR A 439 1.08 -0.61 18.69
C THR A 439 -0.05 -0.45 19.72
N GLY A 440 -0.05 -1.34 20.72
CA GLY A 440 -0.91 -1.29 21.90
C GLY A 440 -2.14 -2.18 21.81
N ASN A 441 -2.88 -2.16 20.69
CA ASN A 441 -4.10 -2.96 20.52
C ASN A 441 -4.33 -3.43 19.06
N LYS A 442 -3.28 -3.38 18.24
CA LYS A 442 -3.27 -3.67 16.80
C LYS A 442 -1.85 -3.91 16.34
N PHE A 443 -1.71 -4.52 15.16
CA PHE A 443 -0.42 -4.63 14.48
C PHE A 443 -0.34 -3.62 13.34
N GLU A 444 0.75 -2.88 13.29
CA GLU A 444 1.08 -1.95 12.22
C GLU A 444 2.07 -2.62 11.26
N PHE A 445 1.65 -2.86 10.02
CA PHE A 445 2.50 -3.38 8.96
C PHE A 445 3.01 -2.25 8.06
N ARG A 446 4.29 -1.91 8.19
CA ARG A 446 4.91 -0.70 7.61
C ARG A 446 5.56 -0.92 6.24
N SER A 447 5.71 -2.17 5.83
CA SER A 447 6.39 -2.50 4.57
C SER A 447 5.55 -2.22 3.32
N VAL A 448 4.26 -1.92 3.47
CA VAL A 448 3.36 -1.63 2.34
C VAL A 448 3.73 -0.29 1.67
N GLY A 449 3.80 -0.29 0.34
CA GLY A 449 4.11 0.90 -0.45
C GLY A 449 2.94 1.89 -0.56
N SER A 450 3.24 3.18 -0.71
CA SER A 450 2.25 4.25 -0.88
C SER A 450 1.37 4.12 -2.12
N SER A 451 1.80 3.41 -3.19
CA SER A 451 0.97 3.19 -4.38
C SER A 451 0.08 1.95 -4.31
N PHE A 452 0.30 1.07 -3.33
CA PHE A 452 -0.31 -0.26 -3.29
C PHE A 452 -1.79 -0.20 -2.91
N SER A 453 -2.59 -1.12 -3.44
CA SER A 453 -3.83 -1.52 -2.75
C SER A 453 -3.46 -2.22 -1.45
N ILE A 454 -4.12 -1.89 -0.33
CA ILE A 454 -3.94 -2.61 0.94
C ILE A 454 -4.58 -4.01 0.93
N SER A 455 -5.24 -4.41 -0.17
CA SER A 455 -5.89 -5.71 -0.29
C SER A 455 -4.93 -6.88 -0.14
N ASP A 456 -3.80 -6.89 -0.87
CA ASP A 456 -2.88 -8.03 -0.89
C ASP A 456 -2.24 -8.26 0.49
N ALA A 457 -1.88 -7.19 1.20
CA ALA A 457 -1.40 -7.25 2.58
C ALA A 457 -2.45 -7.86 3.52
N ASN A 458 -3.71 -7.45 3.40
CA ASN A 458 -4.78 -7.97 4.25
C ASN A 458 -5.16 -9.42 3.88
N VAL A 459 -5.20 -9.78 2.60
CA VAL A 459 -5.41 -11.18 2.15
C VAL A 459 -4.38 -12.08 2.79
N THR A 460 -3.10 -11.71 2.71
CA THR A 460 -2.01 -12.46 3.31
C THR A 460 -2.16 -12.54 4.82
N ILE A 461 -2.26 -11.41 5.53
CA ILE A 461 -2.36 -11.37 7.00
C ILE A 461 -3.56 -12.18 7.50
N ASN A 462 -4.73 -11.96 6.92
CA ASN A 462 -5.95 -12.68 7.32
C ASN A 462 -5.78 -14.19 7.11
N THR A 463 -5.23 -14.62 5.98
CA THR A 463 -5.07 -16.04 5.66
C THR A 463 -4.06 -16.73 6.59
N ILE A 464 -2.87 -16.14 6.76
CA ILE A 464 -1.82 -16.76 7.57
C ILE A 464 -2.21 -16.82 9.06
N VAL A 465 -2.91 -15.80 9.56
CA VAL A 465 -3.37 -15.79 10.96
C VAL A 465 -4.54 -16.74 11.15
N ALA A 466 -5.52 -16.75 10.23
CA ALA A 466 -6.63 -17.68 10.31
C ALA A 466 -6.17 -19.14 10.30
N ASP A 467 -5.13 -19.44 9.53
CA ASP A 467 -4.53 -20.76 9.52
C ASP A 467 -3.98 -21.19 10.88
N GLN A 468 -3.31 -20.27 11.59
CA GLN A 468 -2.81 -20.58 12.93
C GLN A 468 -3.96 -20.72 13.92
N LEU A 469 -5.00 -19.88 13.80
CA LEU A 469 -6.19 -19.96 14.66
C LEU A 469 -6.96 -21.27 14.44
N GLU A 470 -7.03 -21.78 13.21
CA GLU A 470 -7.64 -23.08 12.92
C GLU A 470 -6.89 -24.21 13.65
N GLN A 471 -5.57 -24.29 13.48
CA GLN A 471 -4.75 -25.32 14.14
C GLN A 471 -4.85 -25.23 15.66
N PHE A 472 -4.89 -24.01 16.21
CA PHE A 472 -5.07 -23.80 17.64
C PHE A 472 -6.46 -24.25 18.10
N ALA A 473 -7.51 -23.91 17.35
CA ALA A 473 -8.88 -24.33 17.68
C ALA A 473 -9.00 -25.85 17.65
N ASP A 474 -8.49 -26.52 16.62
CA ASP A 474 -8.53 -27.98 16.50
C ASP A 474 -7.84 -28.68 17.69
N GLN A 475 -6.68 -28.17 18.12
CA GLN A 475 -5.96 -28.71 19.28
C GLN A 475 -6.72 -28.46 20.60
N LEU A 476 -7.31 -27.27 20.75
CA LEU A 476 -8.01 -26.88 21.98
C LEU A 476 -9.39 -27.52 22.12
N GLU A 477 -10.06 -27.84 21.02
CA GLU A 477 -11.32 -28.60 20.98
C GLU A 477 -11.13 -30.04 21.50
N MET A 478 -9.90 -30.58 21.41
CA MET A 478 -9.54 -31.90 21.94
C MET A 478 -9.14 -31.86 23.43
N ALA A 479 -9.13 -30.71 24.08
CA ALA A 479 -8.74 -30.60 25.49
C ALA A 479 -9.75 -31.28 26.43
N GLU A 480 -9.25 -31.95 27.47
CA GLU A 480 -10.11 -32.58 28.48
C GLU A 480 -10.92 -31.54 29.26
N LYS A 481 -12.14 -31.91 29.67
CA LYS A 481 -13.02 -31.02 30.45
C LYS A 481 -12.34 -30.63 31.77
N GLY A 482 -12.08 -29.33 31.93
CA GLY A 482 -11.42 -28.76 33.10
C GLY A 482 -9.93 -28.44 32.90
N ASP A 483 -9.30 -28.91 31.82
CA ASP A 483 -7.87 -28.68 31.53
C ASP A 483 -7.61 -27.61 30.45
N PHE A 484 -8.67 -26.97 29.94
CA PHE A 484 -8.58 -25.98 28.86
C PHE A 484 -7.50 -24.90 29.10
N LYS A 485 -7.48 -24.27 30.28
CA LYS A 485 -6.52 -23.21 30.60
C LYS A 485 -5.07 -23.71 30.58
N ASN A 486 -4.80 -24.91 31.09
CA ASN A 486 -3.46 -25.48 31.08
C ASN A 486 -3.04 -25.85 29.66
N THR A 487 -3.96 -26.39 28.86
CA THR A 487 -3.69 -26.69 27.46
C THR A 487 -3.39 -25.43 26.65
N VAL A 488 -4.15 -24.34 26.85
CA VAL A 488 -3.85 -23.01 26.27
C VAL A 488 -2.47 -22.51 26.68
N MET A 489 -2.14 -22.55 27.97
CA MET A 489 -0.83 -22.11 28.47
C MET A 489 0.33 -22.94 27.91
N ARG A 490 0.16 -24.26 27.80
CA ARG A 490 1.14 -25.15 27.19
C ARG A 490 1.34 -24.84 25.72
N LEU A 491 0.25 -24.60 24.98
CA LEU A 491 0.29 -24.21 23.58
C LEU A 491 1.04 -22.88 23.42
N ILE A 492 0.65 -21.83 24.16
CA ILE A 492 1.34 -20.54 24.16
C ILE A 492 2.85 -20.71 24.41
N ARG A 493 3.23 -21.49 25.42
CA ARG A 493 4.65 -21.75 25.74
C ARG A 493 5.39 -22.45 24.59
N GLU A 494 4.78 -23.46 23.97
CA GLU A 494 5.35 -24.16 22.81
C GLU A 494 5.59 -23.20 21.64
N ILE A 495 4.63 -22.32 21.37
CA ILE A 495 4.72 -21.34 20.29
C ILE A 495 5.84 -20.34 20.54
N ILE A 496 5.94 -19.78 21.75
CA ILE A 496 7.00 -18.82 22.08
C ILE A 496 8.38 -19.46 21.92
N ILE A 497 8.56 -20.70 22.38
CA ILE A 497 9.84 -21.42 22.27
C ILE A 497 10.24 -21.63 20.81
N ARG A 498 9.30 -22.02 19.94
CA ARG A 498 9.61 -22.36 18.54
C ARG A 498 9.66 -21.17 17.59
N HIS A 499 8.78 -20.18 17.81
CA HIS A 499 8.53 -19.09 16.87
C HIS A 499 8.96 -17.72 17.42
N GLY A 500 9.36 -17.62 18.70
CA GLY A 500 9.83 -16.37 19.30
C GLY A 500 11.06 -15.74 18.61
N ARG A 501 11.78 -16.50 17.78
CA ARG A 501 12.92 -16.01 16.97
C ARG A 501 12.58 -14.84 16.05
N ILE A 502 11.32 -14.70 15.64
CA ILE A 502 10.83 -13.61 14.78
C ILE A 502 10.73 -12.26 15.51
N ILE A 503 10.72 -12.29 16.85
CA ILE A 503 10.61 -11.10 17.69
C ILE A 503 12.00 -10.43 17.76
N PHE A 504 12.05 -9.17 17.35
CA PHE A 504 13.25 -8.36 17.39
C PHE A 504 12.88 -6.93 17.78
N ASN A 505 13.21 -6.56 19.02
CA ASN A 505 12.93 -5.22 19.56
C ASN A 505 14.06 -4.20 19.30
N GLY A 506 15.13 -4.60 18.60
CA GLY A 506 16.30 -3.77 18.31
C GLY A 506 16.20 -2.89 17.05
N ASN A 507 17.32 -2.30 16.63
CA ASN A 507 17.39 -1.46 15.44
C ASN A 507 17.51 -2.30 14.16
N ASN A 508 16.47 -2.33 13.33
CA ASN A 508 16.45 -3.09 12.09
C ASN A 508 17.36 -2.50 10.98
N TYR A 509 17.90 -1.29 11.15
CA TYR A 509 18.88 -0.69 10.22
C TYR A 509 20.33 -0.98 10.60
N SER A 510 20.57 -1.65 11.73
CA SER A 510 21.93 -1.93 12.15
C SER A 510 22.60 -2.89 11.15
N PRO A 511 23.89 -2.69 10.83
CA PRO A 511 24.60 -3.56 9.90
C PRO A 511 24.75 -5.00 10.43
N GLU A 512 24.59 -5.20 11.74
CA GLU A 512 24.60 -6.50 12.39
C GLU A 512 23.27 -7.26 12.23
N TRP A 513 22.14 -6.56 12.01
CA TRP A 513 20.82 -7.17 11.94
C TRP A 513 20.70 -8.26 10.85
N PRO A 514 21.19 -8.06 9.60
CA PRO A 514 21.16 -9.12 8.60
C PRO A 514 21.90 -10.39 9.02
N GLU A 515 23.02 -10.26 9.74
CA GLU A 515 23.78 -11.44 10.21
C GLU A 515 23.05 -12.14 11.35
N GLU A 516 22.48 -11.36 12.27
CA GLU A 516 21.65 -11.89 13.35
C GLU A 516 20.41 -12.61 12.82
N ALA A 517 19.75 -12.04 11.81
CA ALA A 517 18.60 -12.64 11.14
C ALA A 517 18.96 -13.99 10.50
N ARG A 518 20.14 -14.10 9.85
CA ARG A 518 20.66 -15.39 9.33
C ARG A 518 20.89 -16.39 10.45
N ARG A 519 21.51 -15.97 11.56
CA ARG A 519 21.76 -16.82 12.73
C ARG A 519 20.46 -17.37 13.33
N ARG A 520 19.40 -16.56 13.32
CA ARG A 520 18.04 -16.96 13.74
C ARG A 520 17.32 -17.84 12.71
N GLY A 521 17.82 -17.94 11.48
CA GLY A 521 17.18 -18.65 10.38
C GLY A 521 15.95 -17.91 9.84
N LEU A 522 15.95 -16.58 9.87
CA LEU A 522 14.93 -15.76 9.22
C LEU A 522 15.15 -15.71 7.71
N VAL A 523 14.05 -15.54 6.97
CA VAL A 523 14.06 -15.48 5.51
C VAL A 523 14.56 -14.11 5.06
N ILE A 524 15.53 -14.09 4.14
CA ILE A 524 16.10 -12.87 3.58
C ILE A 524 15.85 -12.84 2.08
N LEU A 525 14.91 -12.00 1.66
CA LEU A 525 14.51 -11.82 0.25
C LEU A 525 14.78 -10.35 -0.15
N PRO A 526 15.99 -10.02 -0.62
CA PRO A 526 16.46 -8.65 -0.84
C PRO A 526 15.79 -7.95 -2.03
N SER A 527 15.11 -8.67 -2.93
CA SER A 527 14.42 -8.08 -4.07
C SER A 527 13.01 -8.63 -4.25
N SER A 528 12.15 -7.84 -4.88
CA SER A 528 10.80 -8.29 -5.23
C SER A 528 10.81 -9.48 -6.19
N VAL A 529 11.77 -9.55 -7.11
CA VAL A 529 11.93 -10.67 -8.05
C VAL A 529 12.23 -11.98 -7.30
N GLU A 530 13.14 -11.95 -6.32
CA GLU A 530 13.42 -13.12 -5.49
C GLU A 530 12.22 -13.51 -4.63
N ALA A 531 11.56 -12.53 -4.01
CA ALA A 531 10.38 -12.79 -3.19
C ALA A 531 9.26 -13.44 -4.00
N LEU A 532 8.97 -12.94 -5.20
CA LEU A 532 7.91 -13.46 -6.06
C LEU A 532 8.13 -14.91 -6.51
N ASN A 533 9.38 -15.40 -6.53
CA ASN A 533 9.66 -16.81 -6.82
C ASN A 533 9.15 -17.74 -5.72
N GLU A 534 9.08 -17.28 -4.48
CA GLU A 534 8.55 -18.06 -3.35
C GLU A 534 7.01 -18.13 -3.33
N PHE A 535 6.31 -17.29 -4.13
CA PHE A 535 4.85 -17.23 -4.10
C PHE A 535 4.20 -18.56 -4.47
N THR A 536 4.82 -19.31 -5.39
CA THR A 536 4.36 -20.63 -5.85
C THR A 536 5.18 -21.77 -5.23
N SER A 537 5.73 -21.60 -4.03
CA SER A 537 6.32 -22.71 -3.27
C SER A 537 5.24 -23.67 -2.79
N GLU A 538 5.57 -24.95 -2.61
CA GLU A 538 4.60 -26.00 -2.21
C GLU A 538 3.83 -25.61 -0.93
N LYS A 539 4.51 -25.05 0.07
CA LYS A 539 3.89 -24.60 1.32
C LYS A 539 2.86 -23.48 1.12
N ASN A 540 3.10 -22.58 0.16
CA ASN A 540 2.25 -21.42 -0.08
C ASN A 540 1.06 -21.81 -0.95
N ILE A 541 1.27 -22.68 -1.94
CA ILE A 541 0.19 -23.27 -2.74
C ILE A 541 -0.76 -24.04 -1.83
N ASP A 542 -0.24 -24.93 -0.98
CA ASP A 542 -1.07 -25.68 -0.01
C ASP A 542 -1.92 -24.73 0.86
N LEU A 543 -1.30 -23.72 1.49
CA LEU A 543 -1.98 -22.75 2.34
C LEU A 543 -3.18 -22.09 1.63
N PHE A 544 -2.97 -21.52 0.46
CA PHE A 544 -4.03 -20.76 -0.20
C PHE A 544 -5.09 -21.66 -0.84
N THR A 545 -4.71 -22.83 -1.37
CA THR A 545 -5.63 -23.76 -2.04
C THR A 545 -6.52 -24.50 -1.08
N ARG A 546 -6.00 -25.01 0.05
CA ARG A 546 -6.81 -25.72 1.06
C ARG A 546 -7.83 -24.81 1.75
N HIS A 547 -7.51 -23.52 1.83
CA HIS A 547 -8.41 -22.48 2.33
C HIS A 547 -9.30 -21.87 1.25
N ALA A 548 -9.19 -22.32 -0.01
CA ALA A 548 -9.92 -21.82 -1.16
C ALA A 548 -9.80 -20.29 -1.37
N ILE A 549 -8.69 -19.69 -0.94
CA ILE A 549 -8.40 -18.26 -1.16
C ILE A 549 -8.01 -18.05 -2.63
N PHE A 550 -7.05 -18.85 -3.09
CA PHE A 550 -6.61 -18.93 -4.48
C PHE A 550 -6.57 -20.40 -4.92
N SER A 551 -6.87 -20.65 -6.19
CA SER A 551 -6.45 -21.88 -6.87
C SER A 551 -4.96 -21.81 -7.23
N GLU A 552 -4.34 -22.98 -7.44
CA GLU A 552 -2.96 -23.07 -7.89
C GLU A 552 -2.73 -22.28 -9.19
N SER A 553 -3.67 -22.38 -10.14
CA SER A 553 -3.63 -21.63 -11.40
C SER A 553 -3.64 -20.10 -11.20
N GLU A 554 -4.46 -19.60 -10.26
CA GLU A 554 -4.51 -18.18 -9.92
C GLU A 554 -3.19 -17.70 -9.31
N MET A 555 -2.53 -18.54 -8.51
CA MET A 555 -1.23 -18.21 -7.91
C MET A 555 -0.11 -18.10 -8.96
N HIS A 556 -0.02 -19.08 -9.87
CA HIS A 556 0.96 -19.03 -10.97
C HIS A 556 0.74 -17.81 -11.86
N SER A 557 -0.51 -17.53 -12.21
CA SER A 557 -0.87 -16.36 -13.01
C SER A 557 -0.48 -15.04 -12.34
N ARG A 558 -0.81 -14.89 -11.05
CA ARG A 558 -0.46 -13.68 -10.27
C ARG A 558 1.05 -13.50 -10.18
N ARG A 559 1.82 -14.58 -9.94
CA ARG A 559 3.29 -14.53 -9.96
C ARG A 559 3.80 -13.98 -11.28
N GLU A 560 3.31 -14.52 -12.39
CA GLU A 560 3.74 -14.09 -13.73
C GLU A 560 3.39 -12.62 -13.99
N VAL A 561 2.15 -12.20 -13.69
CA VAL A 561 1.71 -10.80 -13.84
C VAL A 561 2.60 -9.85 -13.03
N MET A 562 2.95 -10.21 -11.79
CA MET A 562 3.78 -9.36 -10.94
C MET A 562 5.23 -9.26 -11.45
N LEU A 563 5.81 -10.36 -11.93
CA LEU A 563 7.17 -10.38 -12.51
C LEU A 563 7.20 -9.63 -13.86
N GLU A 564 6.19 -9.84 -14.70
CA GLU A 564 6.02 -9.14 -15.97
C GLU A 564 5.90 -7.63 -15.74
N ASN A 565 5.07 -7.22 -14.78
CA ASN A 565 4.92 -5.81 -14.40
C ASN A 565 6.23 -5.22 -13.87
N TYR A 566 6.98 -5.95 -13.05
CA TYR A 566 8.30 -5.52 -12.59
C TYR A 566 9.24 -5.21 -13.77
N ALA A 567 9.36 -6.15 -14.70
CA ALA A 567 10.19 -6.01 -15.89
C ALA A 567 9.74 -4.83 -16.77
N LYS A 568 8.43 -4.66 -16.98
CA LYS A 568 7.86 -3.54 -17.74
C LYS A 568 8.17 -2.18 -17.12
N VAL A 569 7.99 -2.05 -15.81
CA VAL A 569 8.27 -0.79 -15.09
C VAL A 569 9.74 -0.40 -15.26
N VAL A 570 10.67 -1.31 -14.93
CA VAL A 570 12.11 -1.03 -15.05
C VAL A 570 12.50 -0.75 -16.51
N ASN A 571 11.90 -1.44 -17.47
CA ASN A 571 12.13 -1.16 -18.89
C ASN A 571 11.71 0.27 -19.30
N ILE A 572 10.52 0.71 -18.87
CA ILE A 572 10.02 2.07 -19.14
C ILE A 572 10.94 3.09 -18.50
N GLU A 573 11.40 2.85 -17.27
CA GLU A 573 12.36 3.70 -16.59
C GLU A 573 13.69 3.78 -17.36
N ALA A 574 14.28 2.65 -17.75
CA ALA A 574 15.54 2.62 -18.49
C ALA A 574 15.45 3.38 -19.83
N LEU A 575 14.38 3.15 -20.59
CA LEU A 575 14.16 3.83 -21.87
C LEU A 575 13.93 5.34 -21.69
N THR A 576 13.16 5.74 -20.68
CA THR A 576 12.92 7.15 -20.35
C THR A 576 14.23 7.84 -19.95
N MET A 577 15.04 7.20 -19.10
CA MET A 577 16.34 7.71 -18.70
C MET A 577 17.28 7.89 -19.90
N LEU A 578 17.35 6.90 -20.79
CA LEU A 578 18.16 6.97 -22.01
C LEU A 578 17.73 8.12 -22.91
N ASP A 579 16.42 8.31 -23.11
CA ASP A 579 15.90 9.41 -23.92
C ASP A 579 16.24 10.77 -23.31
N MET A 580 15.98 10.93 -22.02
CA MET A 580 16.26 12.14 -21.27
C MET A 580 17.74 12.54 -21.31
N VAL A 581 18.63 11.56 -21.14
CA VAL A 581 20.07 11.80 -21.09
C VAL A 581 20.63 12.04 -22.49
N LYS A 582 20.32 11.19 -23.48
CA LYS A 582 20.87 11.32 -24.84
C LYS A 582 20.35 12.55 -25.57
N ARG A 583 19.08 12.92 -25.39
CA ARG A 583 18.46 14.03 -26.15
C ARG A 583 18.58 15.39 -25.49
N ASN A 584 18.69 15.46 -24.16
CA ASN A 584 18.66 16.74 -23.45
C ASN A 584 19.95 16.98 -22.63
N VAL A 585 20.35 16.04 -21.77
CA VAL A 585 21.53 16.23 -20.90
C VAL A 585 22.82 16.31 -21.72
N LEU A 586 23.09 15.30 -22.55
CA LEU A 586 24.36 15.21 -23.28
C LEU A 586 24.58 16.41 -24.23
N PRO A 587 23.58 16.89 -25.00
CA PRO A 587 23.72 18.10 -25.80
C PRO A 587 24.03 19.36 -24.98
N VAL A 588 23.40 19.52 -23.80
CA VAL A 588 23.66 20.65 -22.90
C VAL A 588 25.11 20.60 -22.39
N VAL A 589 25.60 19.43 -21.97
CA VAL A 589 26.98 19.26 -21.49
C VAL A 589 27.99 19.57 -22.60
N ILE A 590 27.75 19.10 -23.82
CA ILE A 590 28.61 19.39 -24.98
C ILE A 590 28.60 20.88 -25.31
N SER A 591 27.41 21.51 -25.29
CA SER A 591 27.27 22.95 -25.54
C SER A 591 27.99 23.78 -24.48
N GLU A 592 27.95 23.37 -23.21
CA GLU A 592 28.64 24.07 -22.14
C GLU A 592 30.15 23.95 -22.23
N SER A 593 30.65 22.73 -22.51
CA SER A 593 32.07 22.50 -22.77
C SER A 593 32.57 23.35 -23.95
N LYS A 594 31.78 23.48 -25.02
CA LYS A 594 32.07 24.35 -26.16
C LYS A 594 32.16 25.82 -25.74
N SER A 595 31.15 26.33 -25.01
CA SER A 595 31.10 27.73 -24.55
C SER A 595 32.30 28.10 -23.67
N LEU A 596 32.71 27.19 -22.77
CA LEU A 596 33.90 27.37 -21.93
C LEU A 596 35.19 27.34 -22.75
N SER A 597 35.28 26.44 -23.73
CA SER A 597 36.44 26.35 -24.64
C SER A 597 36.60 27.61 -25.50
N GLU A 598 35.51 28.16 -26.02
CA GLU A 598 35.49 29.43 -26.76
C GLU A 598 35.92 30.60 -25.86
N SER A 599 35.39 30.65 -24.63
CA SER A 599 35.78 31.64 -23.63
C SER A 599 37.27 31.58 -23.30
N ALA A 600 37.82 30.38 -23.12
CA ALA A 600 39.23 30.16 -22.87
C ALA A 600 40.11 30.62 -24.04
N LYS A 601 39.67 30.38 -25.28
CA LYS A 601 40.35 30.82 -26.49
C LYS A 601 40.42 32.35 -26.55
N ILE A 602 39.28 33.03 -26.37
CA ILE A 602 39.20 34.50 -26.41
C ILE A 602 40.09 35.12 -25.31
N LYS A 603 40.04 34.60 -24.08
CA LYS A 603 40.89 35.08 -22.97
C LYS A 603 42.37 34.99 -23.30
N ARG A 604 42.82 33.87 -23.87
CA ARG A 604 44.21 33.69 -24.31
C ARG A 604 44.62 34.66 -25.40
N GLU A 605 43.73 34.95 -26.37
CA GLU A 605 43.99 35.90 -27.46
C GLU A 605 44.23 37.33 -26.95
N ILE A 606 43.60 37.72 -25.84
CA ILE A 606 43.79 39.04 -25.19
C ILE A 606 44.77 39.04 -24.01
N GLY A 607 45.48 37.93 -23.79
CA GLY A 607 46.52 37.83 -22.75
C GLY A 607 46.03 37.63 -21.31
N ILE A 608 44.81 37.14 -21.11
CA ILE A 608 44.22 36.83 -19.79
C ILE A 608 44.34 35.33 -19.48
N PRO A 609 44.71 34.92 -18.25
CA PRO A 609 44.70 33.51 -17.84
C PRO A 609 43.31 32.86 -17.97
N ALA A 610 43.27 31.61 -18.42
CA ALA A 610 42.04 30.87 -18.72
C ALA A 610 41.96 29.49 -18.01
N ASP A 611 42.71 29.31 -16.92
CA ASP A 611 42.89 28.00 -16.27
C ASP A 611 41.58 27.41 -15.75
N VAL A 612 40.66 28.26 -15.29
CA VAL A 612 39.34 27.86 -14.78
C VAL A 612 38.49 27.29 -15.90
N GLU A 613 38.37 28.01 -17.03
CA GLU A 613 37.58 27.57 -18.18
C GLU A 613 38.12 26.27 -18.76
N ILE A 614 39.45 26.16 -18.91
CA ILE A 614 40.09 24.96 -19.43
C ILE A 614 39.81 23.76 -18.52
N ARG A 615 39.93 23.94 -17.20
CA ARG A 615 39.66 22.88 -16.23
C ARG A 615 38.21 22.41 -16.31
N LEU A 616 37.25 23.34 -16.29
CA LEU A 616 35.82 22.99 -16.36
C LEU A 616 35.46 22.34 -17.70
N ALA A 617 35.94 22.88 -18.84
CA ALA A 617 35.72 22.29 -20.16
C ALA A 617 36.31 20.88 -20.26
N THR A 618 37.50 20.66 -19.68
CA THR A 618 38.14 19.33 -19.64
C THR A 618 37.31 18.34 -18.84
N GLU A 619 36.85 18.73 -17.64
CA GLU A 619 36.02 17.88 -16.79
C GLU A 619 34.66 17.58 -17.44
N LEU A 620 33.97 18.56 -18.00
CA LEU A 620 32.71 18.35 -18.72
C LEU A 620 32.88 17.46 -19.95
N SER A 621 33.99 17.58 -20.68
CA SER A 621 34.28 16.72 -21.83
C SER A 621 34.47 15.26 -21.42
N LYS A 622 35.20 15.01 -20.32
CA LYS A 622 35.33 13.65 -19.75
C LYS A 622 33.97 13.10 -19.28
N LYS A 623 33.16 13.93 -18.62
CA LYS A 623 31.82 13.53 -18.17
C LYS A 623 30.91 13.21 -19.36
N ALA A 624 30.97 13.98 -20.45
CA ALA A 624 30.20 13.70 -21.66
C ALA A 624 30.57 12.32 -22.27
N GLU A 625 31.86 12.00 -22.35
CA GLU A 625 32.33 10.69 -22.82
C GLU A 625 31.86 9.55 -21.90
N ASP A 626 32.00 9.71 -20.58
CA ASP A 626 31.57 8.73 -19.59
C ASP A 626 30.05 8.51 -19.59
N ILE A 627 29.26 9.60 -19.71
CA ILE A 627 27.80 9.54 -19.89
C ILE A 627 27.44 8.74 -21.14
N LEU A 628 28.10 9.00 -22.28
CA LEU A 628 27.84 8.29 -23.53
C LEU A 628 28.12 6.80 -23.39
N LEU A 629 29.28 6.43 -22.84
CA LEU A 629 29.66 5.04 -22.59
C LEU A 629 28.64 4.32 -21.68
N LYS A 630 28.21 4.96 -20.59
CA LYS A 630 27.20 4.41 -19.67
C LYS A 630 25.82 4.30 -20.32
N CYS A 631 25.44 5.24 -21.19
CA CYS A 631 24.22 5.12 -21.96
C CYS A 631 24.27 3.95 -22.94
N ASP A 632 25.40 3.70 -23.58
CA ASP A 632 25.54 2.58 -24.52
C ASP A 632 25.55 1.23 -23.79
N ARG A 633 26.15 1.17 -22.60
CA ARG A 633 26.06 0.03 -21.70
C ARG A 633 24.61 -0.25 -21.27
N LEU A 634 23.89 0.76 -20.77
CA LEU A 634 22.48 0.64 -20.38
C LEU A 634 21.59 0.23 -21.57
N LEU A 635 21.85 0.77 -22.76
CA LEU A 635 21.12 0.37 -23.97
C LEU A 635 21.39 -1.10 -24.33
N ALA A 636 22.60 -1.60 -24.14
CA ALA A 636 22.95 -2.98 -24.40
C ALA A 636 22.24 -3.94 -23.42
N SER A 637 22.30 -3.66 -22.11
CA SER A 637 21.62 -4.48 -21.09
C SER A 637 20.10 -4.42 -21.22
N GLN A 638 19.53 -3.25 -21.49
CA GLN A 638 18.09 -3.10 -21.78
C GLN A 638 17.67 -3.91 -23.02
N LYS A 639 18.44 -3.83 -24.12
CA LYS A 639 18.14 -4.61 -25.34
C LYS A 639 18.20 -6.11 -25.07
N HIS A 640 19.22 -6.58 -24.36
CA HIS A 640 19.36 -7.98 -23.98
C HIS A 640 18.13 -8.46 -23.19
N ALA A 641 17.75 -7.74 -22.12
CA ALA A 641 16.59 -8.08 -21.32
C ALA A 641 15.28 -8.04 -22.11
N SER A 642 15.09 -7.07 -23.01
CA SER A 642 13.88 -6.94 -23.83
C SER A 642 13.70 -8.09 -24.85
N GLN A 643 14.81 -8.65 -25.36
CA GLN A 643 14.77 -9.76 -26.32
C GLN A 643 14.29 -11.08 -25.70
N MET A 644 14.36 -11.21 -24.37
CA MET A 644 13.88 -12.38 -23.63
C MET A 644 12.34 -12.38 -23.47
N GLY A 645 11.66 -11.32 -23.90
CA GLY A 645 10.25 -11.10 -23.59
C GLY A 645 10.06 -10.70 -22.12
N PHE A 646 8.85 -10.28 -21.74
CA PHE A 646 8.55 -10.01 -20.33
C PHE A 646 8.19 -11.31 -19.63
N SER A 647 9.21 -11.96 -19.07
CA SER A 647 9.12 -13.23 -18.32
C SER A 647 9.82 -13.13 -16.96
N ALA A 648 9.64 -14.14 -16.12
CA ALA A 648 10.38 -14.29 -14.86
C ALA A 648 11.91 -14.16 -15.03
N GLU A 649 12.47 -14.72 -16.10
CA GLU A 649 13.90 -14.65 -16.40
C GLU A 649 14.32 -13.21 -16.74
N SER A 650 13.54 -12.52 -17.57
CA SER A 650 13.81 -11.11 -17.90
C SER A 650 13.74 -10.19 -16.68
N ALA A 651 12.83 -10.46 -15.74
CA ALA A 651 12.69 -9.65 -14.52
C ALA A 651 13.98 -9.69 -13.68
N ARG A 652 14.69 -10.82 -13.69
CA ARG A 652 16.01 -10.97 -13.06
C ARG A 652 17.06 -10.10 -13.74
N GLU A 653 17.13 -10.11 -15.07
CA GLU A 653 18.05 -9.26 -15.84
C GLU A 653 17.78 -7.77 -15.60
N TYR A 654 16.51 -7.36 -15.60
CA TYR A 654 16.12 -5.99 -15.26
C TYR A 654 16.54 -5.61 -13.83
N ARG A 655 16.37 -6.51 -12.86
CA ARG A 655 16.72 -6.27 -11.46
C ARG A 655 18.22 -6.06 -11.25
N TYR A 656 19.07 -6.91 -11.83
CA TYR A 656 20.50 -6.93 -11.49
C TYR A 656 21.38 -6.17 -12.48
N GLU A 657 21.09 -6.25 -13.78
CA GLU A 657 21.92 -5.61 -14.81
C GLU A 657 21.40 -4.22 -15.15
N VAL A 658 20.13 -4.12 -15.58
CA VAL A 658 19.57 -2.85 -16.07
C VAL A 658 19.48 -1.79 -14.96
N LEU A 659 18.95 -2.13 -13.79
CA LEU A 659 18.91 -1.18 -12.66
C LEU A 659 20.31 -0.76 -12.18
N ASN A 660 21.29 -1.65 -12.25
CA ASN A 660 22.66 -1.30 -11.89
C ASN A 660 23.26 -0.31 -12.89
N ASP A 661 23.08 -0.55 -14.19
CA ASP A 661 23.52 0.37 -15.24
C ASP A 661 22.82 1.73 -15.16
N MET A 662 21.52 1.75 -14.83
CA MET A 662 20.79 2.99 -14.54
C MET A 662 21.40 3.75 -13.37
N ARG A 663 21.73 3.08 -12.26
CA ARG A 663 22.38 3.72 -11.10
C ARG A 663 23.74 4.31 -11.47
N LEU A 664 24.55 3.58 -12.23
CA LEU A 664 25.86 4.06 -12.68
C LEU A 664 25.74 5.29 -13.60
N LEU A 665 24.77 5.27 -14.54
CA LEU A 665 24.49 6.42 -15.39
C LEU A 665 24.02 7.62 -14.56
N ARG A 666 23.09 7.40 -13.63
CA ARG A 666 22.52 8.44 -12.77
C ARG A 666 23.60 9.16 -11.99
N ASN A 667 24.46 8.43 -11.28
CA ASN A 667 25.53 9.03 -10.48
C ASN A 667 26.38 10.01 -11.30
N THR A 668 26.66 9.65 -12.56
CA THR A 668 27.46 10.49 -13.47
C THR A 668 26.70 11.73 -13.91
N VAL A 669 25.41 11.61 -14.20
CA VAL A 669 24.54 12.74 -14.58
C VAL A 669 24.37 13.70 -13.40
N ASP A 670 24.13 13.18 -12.20
CA ASP A 670 23.93 13.97 -10.99
C ASP A 670 25.22 14.74 -10.59
N GLU A 671 26.40 14.13 -10.78
CA GLU A 671 27.69 14.83 -10.64
C GLU A 671 27.88 15.93 -11.69
N THR A 672 27.37 15.71 -12.91
CA THR A 672 27.49 16.66 -14.02
C THR A 672 26.56 17.86 -13.86
N GLU A 673 25.37 17.66 -13.27
CA GLU A 673 24.42 18.73 -12.93
C GLU A 673 25.08 19.84 -12.08
N ALA A 674 26.02 19.48 -11.19
CA ALA A 674 26.73 20.45 -10.35
C ALA A 674 27.73 21.35 -11.10
N LEU A 675 28.11 20.97 -12.34
CA LEU A 675 29.13 21.65 -13.14
C LEU A 675 28.54 22.52 -14.25
N VAL A 676 27.26 22.37 -14.54
CA VAL A 676 26.56 23.10 -15.59
C VAL A 676 25.76 24.25 -14.99
N ASP A 677 25.71 25.37 -15.70
CA ASP A 677 24.88 26.52 -15.31
C ASP A 677 23.39 26.14 -15.18
N GLU A 678 22.76 26.54 -14.07
CA GLU A 678 21.36 26.21 -13.76
C GLU A 678 20.42 26.66 -14.88
N GLY A 679 20.67 27.83 -15.49
CA GLY A 679 19.85 28.38 -16.57
C GLY A 679 19.91 27.58 -17.87
N LYS A 680 20.89 26.67 -18.01
CA LYS A 680 21.06 25.80 -19.18
C LYS A 680 20.67 24.35 -18.91
N TRP A 681 20.57 23.96 -17.64
CA TRP A 681 20.20 22.60 -17.28
C TRP A 681 18.74 22.31 -17.71
N PRO A 682 18.47 21.18 -18.38
CA PRO A 682 17.19 21.00 -19.07
C PRO A 682 16.01 20.68 -18.16
N TYR A 683 16.26 20.34 -16.88
CA TYR A 683 15.24 19.84 -15.97
C TYR A 683 15.24 20.61 -14.65
N PRO A 684 14.06 20.78 -14.01
CA PRO A 684 14.00 21.33 -12.67
C PRO A 684 14.86 20.52 -11.69
N SER A 685 15.65 21.24 -10.88
CA SER A 685 16.49 20.65 -9.84
C SER A 685 15.63 20.13 -8.68
N TYR A 686 16.18 19.25 -7.85
CA TYR A 686 15.45 18.78 -6.66
C TYR A 686 15.09 19.93 -5.71
N GLY A 687 15.93 20.96 -5.59
CA GLY A 687 15.62 22.13 -4.79
C GLY A 687 14.37 22.86 -5.30
N GLN A 688 14.25 23.00 -6.62
CA GLN A 688 13.04 23.58 -7.22
C GLN A 688 11.81 22.69 -7.01
N LEU A 689 11.96 21.36 -7.10
CA LEU A 689 10.84 20.41 -6.96
C LEU A 689 10.36 20.27 -5.51
N LEU A 690 11.24 19.93 -4.57
CA LEU A 690 10.92 19.64 -3.17
C LEU A 690 10.38 20.86 -2.41
N PHE A 691 10.77 22.06 -2.84
CA PHE A 691 10.33 23.32 -2.24
C PHE A 691 9.34 24.10 -3.13
N SER A 692 8.82 23.47 -4.18
CA SER A 692 7.89 24.11 -5.13
C SER A 692 6.53 24.49 -4.52
N VAL A 693 6.12 23.81 -3.46
CA VAL A 693 4.82 24.00 -2.77
C VAL A 693 4.92 24.79 -1.47
N LEU A 694 6.07 25.43 -1.23
CA LEU A 694 6.33 26.27 -0.06
C LEU A 694 5.41 27.50 0.06
#